data_AF-A0A401GL59-F1
#
_entry.id   AF-A0A401GL59-F1
#
_cell.length_a   1.000
_cell.length_b   1.000
_cell.length_c   1.000
_cell.angle_alpha   90.00
_cell.angle_beta   90.00
_cell.angle_gamma   90.00
#
_symmetry.space_group_name_H-M   'P 1'
#
loop_
_entity.id
_entity.type
_entity.pdbx_description
1 polymer ?
#
loop_
_entity_poly.entity_id
_entity_poly.type
_entity_poly.pdbx_seq_one_letter_code
_entity_poly.pdbx_strand_id
1 'polypeptide(L)'
;MSLQKKTMPYVRLGNSGLKVSKIILGTMQYGSSGWQEWVIDDQEKAIEHIKFAYDNGIQTFDTANVYSNGLSEIILGNAIKKLGLPRAEIVVMTKVYGVVAPSYDINLLKSAVPPEEMGLVNQRGLSRKHIFESVKASLKRLQLDYVDLLQCHRFDYETPIEETMQALHDVVQAGYVRYIGMSSCYAYQFQAMQNYAINNRLTPFISMQNHHSLVYREEEREMFPTLKMFGVGAIPWSPLARGILTRPLGEQTKRGETDKPIGRYMRGAGTPEILKRVEELAHKKTISMAQIALAWSMAKEGVTAPIIGTTSLQNLTDIIGAVNVELSQEDIKYLEEPYQPMAIDGHNIFKNVTDRFRISPAFVSSQRSAALRLDIRDLIFMTCNDLRPSSQFHIFHCVSLAGVLRALLNEAKFRIYLLGTVPHAVFYNIRVFRFGLPLILKITRRTTSTEAHALKFLHSTGLNLPIPRLVDSFVRAGCTYTIMSRLPGVPLLNIYDNMEPEQQGVICSEVEAVMKTLWEIKQPADIAGQVMMSASGDGLPDPIFFFEEHSGPFPSALACYAHVSRRTPEEFDGDVDISVQKTLAADPIVWVHTDLRMQNIFINDGHISGVIDWEDSGWYPLTWQIHAMRWWHRGCNGWWRGYWSDDYRFPPVSEHAYDCSCKVLTYSVV
;
A
#
# COMPACT_ATOMS: atom_id res chain seq x y z
N MET A 1 -30.03 7.42 42.35
CA MET A 1 -28.89 6.66 41.81
C MET A 1 -28.10 6.12 42.99
N SER A 2 -28.03 4.79 43.17
CA SER A 2 -27.09 4.25 44.15
C SER A 2 -25.70 4.23 43.50
N LEU A 3 -24.70 4.75 44.19
CA LEU A 3 -23.30 4.69 43.77
C LEU A 3 -22.77 3.28 44.04
N GLN A 4 -23.28 2.27 43.33
CA GLN A 4 -22.73 0.93 43.37
C GLN A 4 -21.37 0.91 42.66
N LYS A 5 -20.36 0.37 43.35
CA LYS A 5 -19.01 0.21 42.80
C LYS A 5 -19.05 -0.77 41.63
N LYS A 6 -18.85 -0.27 40.41
CA LYS A 6 -18.67 -1.10 39.21
C LYS A 6 -17.25 -1.65 39.18
N THR A 7 -17.08 -2.93 38.87
CA THR A 7 -15.77 -3.62 38.81
C THR A 7 -15.12 -3.59 37.42
N MET A 8 -15.86 -3.17 36.38
CA MET A 8 -15.37 -3.07 35.01
C MET A 8 -14.29 -1.97 34.86
N PRO A 9 -13.09 -2.30 34.34
CA PRO A 9 -12.10 -1.29 33.97
C PRO A 9 -12.55 -0.47 32.75
N TYR A 10 -12.13 0.79 32.70
CA TYR A 10 -12.35 1.68 31.56
C TYR A 10 -11.02 2.16 30.99
N VAL A 11 -10.93 2.17 29.66
CA VAL A 11 -9.70 2.49 28.93
C VAL A 11 -9.96 3.54 27.88
N ARG A 12 -8.93 4.33 27.57
CA ARG A 12 -8.99 5.35 26.52
C ARG A 12 -8.94 4.69 25.14
N LEU A 13 -9.77 5.14 24.21
CA LEU A 13 -9.77 4.68 22.83
C LEU A 13 -8.71 5.43 22.01
N GLY A 14 -7.55 4.79 21.83
CA GLY A 14 -6.37 5.43 21.25
C GLY A 14 -5.93 6.65 22.06
N ASN A 15 -5.50 7.70 21.37
CA ASN A 15 -5.11 8.98 21.97
C ASN A 15 -6.30 9.94 22.20
N SER A 16 -7.53 9.53 21.88
CA SER A 16 -8.71 10.39 22.01
C SER A 16 -9.09 10.68 23.48
N GLY A 17 -10.06 11.58 23.69
CA GLY A 17 -10.66 11.80 25.01
C GLY A 17 -11.69 10.73 25.40
N LEU A 18 -12.14 9.90 24.46
CA LEU A 18 -13.20 8.92 24.67
C LEU A 18 -12.66 7.73 25.49
N LYS A 19 -13.39 7.39 26.56
CA LYS A 19 -13.16 6.16 27.33
C LYS A 19 -14.26 5.16 27.03
N VAL A 20 -13.87 3.89 26.93
CA VAL A 20 -14.76 2.75 26.69
C VAL A 20 -14.59 1.72 27.81
N SER A 21 -15.60 0.90 28.07
CA SER A 21 -15.43 -0.26 28.93
C SER A 21 -14.41 -1.22 28.33
N LYS A 22 -13.60 -1.89 29.16
CA LYS A 22 -12.51 -2.78 28.71
C LYS A 22 -13.03 -3.96 27.87
N ILE A 23 -14.32 -4.26 27.96
CA ILE A 23 -15.07 -5.11 27.04
C ILE A 23 -16.19 -4.29 26.40
N ILE A 24 -16.38 -4.45 25.09
CA ILE A 24 -17.48 -3.83 24.34
C ILE A 24 -18.55 -4.88 24.03
N LEU A 25 -19.82 -4.58 24.29
CA LEU A 25 -20.92 -5.47 23.90
C LEU A 25 -21.32 -5.21 22.44
N GLY A 26 -20.99 -6.15 21.56
CA GLY A 26 -21.57 -6.21 20.22
C GLY A 26 -23.03 -6.62 20.27
N THR A 27 -23.81 -6.18 19.27
CA THR A 27 -25.28 -6.34 19.24
C THR A 27 -25.80 -7.09 18.01
N MET A 28 -24.89 -7.67 17.20
CA MET A 28 -25.25 -8.44 16.00
C MET A 28 -26.16 -9.65 16.31
N GLN A 29 -26.12 -10.15 17.54
CA GLN A 29 -26.96 -11.24 18.03
C GLN A 29 -28.40 -10.82 18.37
N TYR A 30 -28.76 -9.55 18.30
CA TYR A 30 -30.12 -9.07 18.57
C TYR A 30 -30.78 -8.65 17.26
N GLY A 31 -31.88 -9.30 16.88
CA GLY A 31 -32.52 -9.03 15.60
C GLY A 31 -33.40 -10.18 15.15
N SER A 32 -33.58 -10.36 13.84
CA SER A 32 -34.47 -11.39 13.32
C SER A 32 -33.75 -12.71 13.03
N SER A 33 -34.33 -13.82 13.52
CA SER A 33 -33.91 -15.18 13.17
C SER A 33 -34.06 -15.50 11.68
N GLY A 34 -34.92 -14.76 10.95
CA GLY A 34 -34.98 -14.81 9.48
C GLY A 34 -33.71 -14.28 8.79
N TRP A 35 -33.03 -13.29 9.40
CA TRP A 35 -31.77 -12.78 8.88
C TRP A 35 -30.62 -13.77 9.11
N GLN A 36 -30.51 -14.28 10.34
CA GLN A 36 -29.55 -15.31 10.76
C GLN A 36 -30.17 -16.15 11.88
N GLU A 37 -30.23 -17.47 11.70
CA GLU A 37 -30.97 -18.39 12.59
C GLU A 37 -30.48 -18.42 14.07
N TRP A 38 -29.26 -17.96 14.33
CA TRP A 38 -28.65 -17.97 15.67
C TRP A 38 -28.91 -16.69 16.47
N VAL A 39 -29.53 -15.65 15.91
CA VAL A 39 -29.81 -14.41 16.68
C VAL A 39 -30.95 -14.61 17.66
N ILE A 40 -31.00 -13.74 18.66
CA ILE A 40 -32.10 -13.59 19.62
C ILE A 40 -33.17 -12.71 18.96
N ASP A 41 -34.31 -13.31 18.63
CA ASP A 41 -35.52 -12.66 18.10
C ASP A 41 -36.46 -12.14 19.18
N ASP A 42 -36.35 -12.70 20.39
CA ASP A 42 -37.02 -12.19 21.59
C ASP A 42 -36.38 -10.88 22.08
N GLN A 43 -37.06 -9.77 21.79
CA GLN A 43 -36.61 -8.43 22.16
C GLN A 43 -36.46 -8.24 23.67
N GLU A 44 -37.30 -8.87 24.50
CA GLU A 44 -37.21 -8.73 25.96
C GLU A 44 -35.95 -9.41 26.50
N LYS A 45 -35.58 -10.57 25.95
CA LYS A 45 -34.29 -11.22 26.26
C LYS A 45 -33.10 -10.38 25.82
N ALA A 46 -33.18 -9.72 24.66
CA ALA A 46 -32.13 -8.80 24.23
C ALA A 46 -31.96 -7.61 25.19
N ILE A 47 -33.07 -7.05 25.68
CA ILE A 47 -33.07 -5.98 26.68
C ILE A 47 -32.49 -6.48 28.01
N GLU A 48 -32.84 -7.69 28.44
CA GLU A 48 -32.27 -8.33 29.64
C GLU A 48 -30.75 -8.50 29.52
N HIS A 49 -30.24 -8.92 28.36
CA HIS A 49 -28.80 -8.98 28.10
C HIS A 49 -28.11 -7.62 28.21
N ILE A 50 -28.70 -6.58 27.63
CA ILE A 50 -28.16 -5.22 27.67
C ILE A 50 -28.16 -4.69 29.11
N LYS A 51 -29.25 -4.94 29.86
CA LYS A 51 -29.35 -4.60 31.28
C LYS A 51 -28.25 -5.30 32.07
N PHE A 52 -28.08 -6.61 31.90
CA PHE A 52 -27.07 -7.39 32.60
C PHE A 52 -25.65 -6.87 32.31
N ALA A 53 -25.35 -6.55 31.05
CA ALA A 53 -24.07 -5.97 30.67
C ALA A 53 -23.82 -4.62 31.38
N TYR A 54 -24.83 -3.73 31.37
CA TYR A 54 -24.75 -2.41 32.01
C TYR A 54 -24.61 -2.49 33.53
N ASP A 55 -25.37 -3.38 34.19
CA ASP A 55 -25.30 -3.62 35.63
C ASP A 55 -23.90 -4.11 36.05
N ASN A 56 -23.21 -4.85 35.16
CA ASN A 56 -21.83 -5.30 35.35
C ASN A 56 -20.78 -4.31 34.81
N GLY A 57 -21.20 -3.10 34.44
CA GLY A 57 -20.32 -1.99 34.10
C GLY A 57 -19.90 -1.88 32.62
N ILE A 58 -20.37 -2.74 31.73
CA ILE A 58 -20.21 -2.51 30.29
C ILE A 58 -21.08 -1.31 29.89
N GLN A 59 -20.44 -0.25 29.42
CA GLN A 59 -21.12 0.98 28.99
C GLN A 59 -20.92 1.26 27.49
N THR A 60 -20.16 0.42 26.80
CA THR A 60 -19.88 0.59 25.37
C THR A 60 -20.59 -0.49 24.54
N PHE A 61 -21.41 -0.04 23.59
CA PHE A 61 -22.28 -0.89 22.77
C PHE A 61 -21.97 -0.69 21.27
N ASP A 62 -21.68 -1.78 20.57
CA ASP A 62 -21.38 -1.79 19.14
C ASP A 62 -22.54 -2.41 18.33
N THR A 63 -23.07 -1.65 17.37
CA THR A 63 -24.10 -2.09 16.42
C THR A 63 -23.72 -1.72 14.99
N ALA A 64 -24.59 -1.95 14.00
CA ALA A 64 -24.41 -1.51 12.62
C ALA A 64 -25.75 -1.34 11.93
N ASN A 65 -25.81 -0.45 10.93
CA ASN A 65 -27.02 -0.24 10.13
C ASN A 65 -27.58 -1.55 9.52
N VAL A 66 -26.70 -2.46 9.10
CA VAL A 66 -27.05 -3.70 8.39
C VAL A 66 -27.41 -4.87 9.32
N TYR A 67 -27.16 -4.79 10.63
CA TYR A 67 -27.45 -5.90 11.55
C TYR A 67 -28.96 -6.10 11.65
N SER A 68 -29.43 -7.25 11.15
CA SER A 68 -30.85 -7.55 10.90
C SER A 68 -31.59 -6.39 10.23
N ASN A 69 -30.97 -5.79 9.20
CA ASN A 69 -31.49 -4.63 8.45
C ASN A 69 -31.99 -3.50 9.37
N GLY A 70 -31.20 -3.16 10.38
CA GLY A 70 -31.46 -2.05 11.29
C GLY A 70 -32.27 -2.43 12.53
N LEU A 71 -32.81 -3.65 12.61
CA LEU A 71 -33.55 -4.10 13.79
C LEU A 71 -32.67 -4.13 15.05
N SER A 72 -31.38 -4.46 14.91
CA SER A 72 -30.43 -4.42 16.03
C SER A 72 -30.32 -3.02 16.65
N GLU A 73 -30.28 -1.95 15.82
CA GLU A 73 -30.28 -0.56 16.27
C GLU A 73 -31.60 -0.19 16.98
N ILE A 74 -32.74 -0.66 16.47
CA ILE A 74 -34.06 -0.45 17.10
C ILE A 74 -34.11 -1.12 18.47
N ILE A 75 -33.64 -2.37 18.59
CA ILE A 75 -33.62 -3.10 19.86
C ILE A 75 -32.71 -2.38 20.87
N LEU A 76 -31.52 -1.95 20.47
CA LEU A 76 -30.61 -1.20 21.34
C LEU A 76 -31.22 0.14 21.79
N GLY A 77 -31.83 0.90 20.88
CA GLY A 77 -32.53 2.15 21.20
C GLY A 77 -33.68 1.94 22.18
N ASN A 78 -34.49 0.91 21.97
CA ASN A 78 -35.57 0.53 22.89
C ASN A 78 -35.03 0.12 24.26
N ALA A 79 -33.91 -0.61 24.33
CA ALA A 79 -33.28 -0.98 25.59
C ALA A 79 -32.78 0.25 26.36
N ILE A 80 -32.05 1.16 25.69
CA ILE A 80 -31.57 2.42 26.29
C ILE A 80 -32.73 3.20 26.91
N LYS A 81 -33.83 3.37 26.14
CA LYS A 81 -35.02 4.10 26.58
C LYS A 81 -35.75 3.39 27.72
N LYS A 82 -36.01 2.08 27.59
CA LYS A 82 -36.77 1.29 28.57
C LYS A 82 -36.04 1.18 29.91
N LEU A 83 -34.72 1.02 29.87
CA LEU A 83 -33.88 0.91 31.07
C LEU A 83 -33.49 2.28 31.65
N GLY A 84 -33.78 3.38 30.95
CA GLY A 84 -33.41 4.72 31.38
C GLY A 84 -31.90 4.92 31.48
N LEU A 85 -31.12 4.33 30.57
CA LEU A 85 -29.66 4.42 30.61
C LEU A 85 -29.21 5.87 30.38
N PRO A 86 -28.42 6.48 31.27
CA PRO A 86 -28.00 7.86 31.11
C PRO A 86 -27.14 8.04 29.86
N ARG A 87 -27.54 8.93 28.94
CA ARG A 87 -26.84 9.11 27.66
C ARG A 87 -25.37 9.51 27.81
N ALA A 88 -25.05 10.30 28.84
CA ALA A 88 -23.69 10.75 29.14
C ALA A 88 -22.79 9.63 29.70
N GLU A 89 -23.36 8.53 30.18
CA GLU A 89 -22.60 7.39 30.69
C GLU A 89 -22.25 6.36 29.62
N ILE A 90 -23.10 6.21 28.60
CA ILE A 90 -22.96 5.15 27.60
C ILE A 90 -22.23 5.66 26.35
N VAL A 91 -21.50 4.76 25.71
CA VAL A 91 -20.86 4.96 24.41
C VAL A 91 -21.57 4.07 23.40
N VAL A 92 -22.26 4.68 22.43
CA VAL A 92 -22.99 3.98 21.37
C VAL A 92 -22.23 4.14 20.07
N MET A 93 -21.83 3.00 19.49
CA MET A 93 -21.09 2.92 18.24
C MET A 93 -21.96 2.26 17.17
N THR A 94 -22.00 2.81 15.97
CA THR A 94 -22.64 2.17 14.81
C THR A 94 -21.74 2.20 13.58
N LYS A 95 -22.20 1.59 12.48
CA LYS A 95 -21.45 1.46 11.23
C LYS A 95 -22.31 1.77 10.02
N VAL A 96 -21.65 2.28 8.98
CA VAL A 96 -22.22 2.53 7.65
C VAL A 96 -21.40 1.82 6.59
N TYR A 97 -22.08 1.12 5.66
CA TYR A 97 -21.54 0.56 4.41
C TYR A 97 -22.59 -0.29 3.69
N GLY A 98 -23.24 -1.20 4.44
CA GLY A 98 -24.10 -2.23 3.89
C GLY A 98 -25.50 -1.73 3.60
N VAL A 99 -26.15 -2.37 2.64
CA VAL A 99 -27.55 -2.13 2.28
C VAL A 99 -28.48 -2.59 3.39
N VAL A 100 -29.42 -1.73 3.77
CA VAL A 100 -30.52 -2.06 4.69
C VAL A 100 -31.72 -2.49 3.87
N ALA A 101 -32.05 -3.78 3.89
CA ALA A 101 -33.19 -4.29 3.11
C ALA A 101 -34.54 -3.79 3.67
N PRO A 102 -35.62 -3.76 2.85
CA PRO A 102 -36.95 -3.33 3.31
C PRO A 102 -37.59 -4.19 4.41
N SER A 103 -37.11 -5.43 4.60
CA SER A 103 -37.59 -6.36 5.63
C SER A 103 -36.42 -6.89 6.46
N TYR A 104 -36.65 -7.10 7.75
CA TYR A 104 -35.65 -7.61 8.69
C TYR A 104 -35.21 -9.04 8.42
N ASP A 105 -36.03 -9.84 7.74
CA ASP A 105 -35.74 -11.26 7.46
C ASP A 105 -34.86 -11.46 6.22
N ILE A 106 -34.61 -10.41 5.45
CA ILE A 106 -33.85 -10.53 4.20
C ILE A 106 -32.36 -10.44 4.49
N ASN A 107 -31.63 -11.52 4.23
CA ASN A 107 -30.17 -11.48 4.28
C ASN A 107 -29.58 -11.24 2.89
N LEU A 108 -29.33 -9.97 2.55
CA LEU A 108 -28.74 -9.61 1.26
C LEU A 108 -27.32 -10.16 1.03
N LEU A 109 -26.59 -10.53 2.09
CA LEU A 109 -25.31 -11.23 1.94
C LEU A 109 -25.48 -12.65 1.38
N LYS A 110 -26.68 -13.23 1.52
CA LYS A 110 -27.07 -14.53 0.94
C LYS A 110 -27.85 -14.38 -0.37
N SER A 111 -28.19 -13.14 -0.77
CA SER A 111 -28.93 -12.88 -2.01
C SER A 111 -28.07 -13.20 -3.23
N ALA A 112 -28.67 -13.85 -4.23
CA ALA A 112 -28.04 -14.04 -5.54
C ALA A 112 -28.16 -12.81 -6.44
N VAL A 113 -29.12 -11.92 -6.14
CA VAL A 113 -29.42 -10.71 -6.90
C VAL A 113 -28.61 -9.55 -6.31
N PRO A 114 -27.82 -8.81 -7.12
CA PRO A 114 -27.11 -7.62 -6.71
C PRO A 114 -28.08 -6.51 -6.23
N PRO A 115 -27.72 -5.70 -5.22
CA PRO A 115 -28.58 -4.61 -4.75
C PRO A 115 -28.98 -3.60 -5.83
N GLU A 116 -28.14 -3.43 -6.85
CA GLU A 116 -28.36 -2.53 -7.98
C GLU A 116 -29.59 -2.97 -8.78
N GLU A 117 -29.76 -4.28 -8.99
CA GLU A 117 -30.91 -4.87 -9.67
C GLU A 117 -32.21 -4.74 -8.85
N MET A 118 -32.11 -4.50 -7.54
CA MET A 118 -33.26 -4.20 -6.67
C MET A 118 -33.56 -2.69 -6.57
N GLY A 119 -32.85 -1.84 -7.33
CA GLY A 119 -33.00 -0.38 -7.25
C GLY A 119 -32.33 0.26 -6.04
N LEU A 120 -31.47 -0.48 -5.32
CA LEU A 120 -30.79 -0.02 -4.09
C LEU A 120 -29.39 0.58 -4.39
N VAL A 121 -29.23 1.19 -5.57
CA VAL A 121 -27.94 1.61 -6.16
C VAL A 121 -27.13 2.53 -5.24
N ASN A 122 -27.77 3.52 -4.62
CA ASN A 122 -27.11 4.50 -3.75
C ASN A 122 -27.23 4.17 -2.25
N GLN A 123 -27.65 2.94 -1.91
CA GLN A 123 -27.91 2.54 -0.52
C GLN A 123 -26.77 1.69 0.07
N ARG A 124 -25.55 1.83 -0.48
CA ARG A 124 -24.35 1.13 -0.03
C ARG A 124 -23.10 2.01 -0.15
N GLY A 125 -22.00 1.50 0.38
CA GLY A 125 -20.67 2.10 0.25
C GLY A 125 -20.46 3.28 1.19
N LEU A 126 -19.55 4.17 0.82
CA LEU A 126 -19.13 5.33 1.62
C LEU A 126 -19.29 6.64 0.85
N SER A 127 -20.18 6.67 -0.16
CA SER A 127 -20.56 7.92 -0.83
C SER A 127 -21.15 8.92 0.17
N ARG A 128 -21.00 10.21 -0.12
CA ARG A 128 -21.56 11.28 0.71
C ARG A 128 -23.06 11.11 0.93
N LYS A 129 -23.80 10.78 -0.14
CA LYS A 129 -25.25 10.54 -0.08
C LYS A 129 -25.59 9.44 0.93
N HIS A 130 -24.92 8.29 0.83
CA HIS A 130 -25.21 7.16 1.71
C HIS A 130 -24.79 7.41 3.15
N ILE A 131 -23.64 8.06 3.40
CA ILE A 131 -23.18 8.40 4.75
C ILE A 131 -24.23 9.27 5.46
N PHE A 132 -24.66 10.38 4.85
CA PHE A 132 -25.63 11.28 5.47
C PHE A 132 -27.00 10.61 5.71
N GLU A 133 -27.51 9.87 4.73
CA GLU A 133 -28.79 9.16 4.86
C GLU A 133 -28.71 8.06 5.93
N SER A 134 -27.65 7.25 5.93
CA SER A 134 -27.49 6.14 6.87
C SER A 134 -27.31 6.64 8.30
N VAL A 135 -26.53 7.70 8.54
CA VAL A 135 -26.34 8.28 9.88
C VAL A 135 -27.67 8.76 10.45
N LYS A 136 -28.44 9.53 9.68
CA LYS A 136 -29.77 10.02 10.11
C LYS A 136 -30.75 8.87 10.36
N ALA A 137 -30.72 7.83 9.52
CA ALA A 137 -31.55 6.65 9.69
C ALA A 137 -31.16 5.85 10.95
N SER A 138 -29.87 5.69 11.22
CA SER A 138 -29.36 5.06 12.44
C SER A 138 -29.76 5.83 13.69
N LEU A 139 -29.63 7.15 13.72
CA LEU A 139 -30.07 8.00 14.83
C LEU A 139 -31.56 7.83 15.13
N LYS A 140 -32.40 7.79 14.08
CA LYS A 140 -33.84 7.53 14.22
C LYS A 140 -34.12 6.14 14.81
N ARG A 141 -33.45 5.09 14.32
CA ARG A 141 -33.62 3.71 14.84
C ARG A 141 -33.16 3.59 16.30
N LEU A 142 -32.01 4.18 16.62
CA LEU A 142 -31.45 4.21 17.96
C LEU A 142 -32.22 5.13 18.93
N GLN A 143 -33.05 6.04 18.41
CA GLN A 143 -33.72 7.09 19.18
C GLN A 143 -32.72 7.98 19.94
N LEU A 144 -31.64 8.39 19.27
CA LEU A 144 -30.56 9.22 19.82
C LEU A 144 -30.32 10.46 18.97
N ASP A 145 -29.88 11.55 19.59
CA ASP A 145 -29.49 12.78 18.90
C ASP A 145 -28.10 12.69 18.26
N TYR A 146 -27.23 11.83 18.81
CA TYR A 146 -25.89 11.59 18.30
C TYR A 146 -25.41 10.17 18.63
N VAL A 147 -24.49 9.65 17.81
CA VAL A 147 -23.67 8.48 18.13
C VAL A 147 -22.27 8.91 18.57
N ASP A 148 -21.66 8.17 19.48
CA ASP A 148 -20.31 8.49 19.97
C ASP A 148 -19.26 8.15 18.90
N LEU A 149 -19.41 7.01 18.23
CA LEU A 149 -18.47 6.54 17.23
C LEU A 149 -19.20 6.02 15.99
N LEU A 150 -18.96 6.64 14.83
CA LEU A 150 -19.38 6.11 13.53
C LEU A 150 -18.20 5.39 12.87
N GLN A 151 -18.38 4.13 12.49
CA GLN A 151 -17.34 3.36 11.82
C GLN A 151 -17.70 3.14 10.35
N CYS A 152 -16.74 3.37 9.46
CA CYS A 152 -16.80 2.83 8.10
C CYS A 152 -16.77 1.31 8.22
N HIS A 153 -17.85 0.61 7.87
CA HIS A 153 -17.93 -0.83 8.12
C HIS A 153 -16.92 -1.59 7.25
N ARG A 154 -16.58 -1.11 6.06
CA ARG A 154 -15.55 -1.65 5.15
C ARG A 154 -14.93 -0.50 4.35
N PHE A 155 -13.77 -0.76 3.74
CA PHE A 155 -13.24 0.13 2.70
C PHE A 155 -14.13 0.09 1.47
N ASP A 156 -14.38 1.26 0.88
CA ASP A 156 -15.13 1.40 -0.37
C ASP A 156 -14.16 1.67 -1.53
N TYR A 157 -14.23 0.83 -2.56
CA TYR A 157 -13.40 0.96 -3.76
C TYR A 157 -14.05 1.81 -4.85
N GLU A 158 -15.34 2.12 -4.71
CA GLU A 158 -16.13 2.85 -5.72
C GLU A 158 -16.25 4.34 -5.38
N THR A 159 -16.07 4.71 -4.10
CA THR A 159 -16.08 6.11 -3.65
C THR A 159 -14.64 6.59 -3.42
N PRO A 160 -14.23 7.75 -3.98
CA PRO A 160 -12.94 8.36 -3.67
C PRO A 160 -12.73 8.62 -2.17
N ILE A 161 -11.46 8.55 -1.73
CA ILE A 161 -11.10 8.80 -0.32
C ILE A 161 -11.47 10.23 0.08
N GLU A 162 -11.30 11.17 -0.85
CA GLU A 162 -11.57 12.59 -0.69
C GLU A 162 -13.04 12.84 -0.30
N GLU A 163 -13.97 12.27 -1.07
CA GLU A 163 -15.40 12.38 -0.81
C GLU A 163 -15.78 11.71 0.50
N THR A 164 -15.26 10.49 0.73
CA THR A 164 -15.53 9.73 1.95
C THR A 164 -15.10 10.51 3.19
N MET A 165 -13.86 10.98 3.24
CA MET A 165 -13.32 11.68 4.41
C MET A 165 -13.98 13.04 4.63
N GLN A 166 -14.33 13.77 3.57
CA GLN A 166 -15.10 15.01 3.71
C GLN A 166 -16.50 14.73 4.26
N ALA A 167 -17.20 13.71 3.76
CA ALA A 167 -18.53 13.37 4.26
C ALA A 167 -18.52 12.94 5.74
N LEU A 168 -17.51 12.16 6.15
CA LEU A 168 -17.32 11.76 7.55
C LEU A 168 -17.00 12.96 8.45
N HIS A 169 -16.17 13.89 7.98
CA HIS A 169 -15.90 15.13 8.70
C HIS A 169 -17.17 15.97 8.86
N ASP A 170 -17.97 16.11 7.80
CA ASP A 170 -19.16 16.96 7.83
C ASP A 170 -20.25 16.41 8.77
N VAL A 171 -20.42 15.08 8.89
CA VAL A 171 -21.38 14.52 9.87
C VAL A 171 -20.89 14.69 11.31
N VAL A 172 -19.58 14.82 11.54
CA VAL A 172 -19.01 15.22 12.83
C VAL A 172 -19.29 16.70 13.10
N GLN A 173 -19.02 17.57 12.12
CA GLN A 173 -19.30 19.01 12.24
C GLN A 173 -20.80 19.30 12.46
N ALA A 174 -21.68 18.52 11.82
CA ALA A 174 -23.12 18.60 12.00
C ALA A 174 -23.60 18.12 13.39
N GLY A 175 -22.73 17.54 14.21
CA GLY A 175 -23.04 17.06 15.55
C GLY A 175 -23.80 15.73 15.60
N TYR A 176 -23.98 15.05 14.47
CA TYR A 176 -24.61 13.72 14.41
C TYR A 176 -23.69 12.62 14.99
N VAL A 177 -22.39 12.85 14.92
CA VAL A 177 -21.34 11.92 15.32
C VAL A 177 -20.31 12.66 16.17
N ARG A 178 -19.72 12.03 17.19
CA ARG A 178 -18.62 12.63 17.99
C ARG A 178 -17.25 12.24 17.46
N TYR A 179 -17.06 10.96 17.13
CA TYR A 179 -15.80 10.41 16.63
C TYR A 179 -16.04 9.49 15.45
N ILE A 180 -15.02 9.29 14.62
CA ILE A 180 -15.06 8.34 13.50
C ILE A 180 -14.02 7.24 13.64
N GLY A 181 -14.32 6.08 13.07
CA GLY A 181 -13.43 4.92 13.00
C GLY A 181 -13.54 4.17 11.68
N MET A 182 -12.67 3.19 11.49
CA MET A 182 -12.69 2.27 10.35
C MET A 182 -12.91 0.84 10.83
N SER A 183 -13.43 -0.04 9.97
CA SER A 183 -13.51 -1.48 10.22
C SER A 183 -13.06 -2.24 8.98
N SER A 184 -12.16 -3.21 9.19
CA SER A 184 -11.66 -4.16 8.19
C SER A 184 -11.32 -3.54 6.81
N CYS A 185 -10.13 -2.96 6.74
CA CYS A 185 -9.46 -2.54 5.51
C CYS A 185 -7.97 -2.86 5.59
N TYR A 186 -7.27 -2.84 4.46
CA TYR A 186 -5.82 -3.07 4.47
C TYR A 186 -5.09 -1.91 5.14
N ALA A 187 -3.89 -2.16 5.70
CA ALA A 187 -3.10 -1.13 6.38
C ALA A 187 -2.79 0.07 5.49
N TYR A 188 -2.46 -0.17 4.21
CA TYR A 188 -2.23 0.91 3.24
C TYR A 188 -3.49 1.76 2.97
N GLN A 189 -4.68 1.15 3.02
CA GLN A 189 -5.94 1.88 2.84
C GLN A 189 -6.24 2.76 4.04
N PHE A 190 -6.09 2.21 5.24
CA PHE A 190 -6.23 2.98 6.47
C PHE A 190 -5.26 4.17 6.50
N GLN A 191 -3.99 3.90 6.21
CA GLN A 191 -2.93 4.92 6.18
C GLN A 191 -3.22 6.01 5.14
N ALA A 192 -3.71 5.66 3.95
CA ALA A 192 -4.10 6.64 2.93
C ALA A 192 -5.24 7.56 3.41
N MET A 193 -6.30 7.00 3.99
CA MET A 193 -7.44 7.78 4.50
C MET A 193 -7.06 8.63 5.72
N GLN A 194 -6.25 8.07 6.63
CA GLN A 194 -5.77 8.77 7.81
C GLN A 194 -4.89 9.97 7.44
N ASN A 195 -3.94 9.78 6.53
CA ASN A 195 -3.08 10.87 6.04
C ASN A 195 -3.86 11.92 5.27
N TYR A 196 -4.84 11.51 4.46
CA TYR A 196 -5.70 12.46 3.77
C TYR A 196 -6.42 13.37 4.77
N ALA A 197 -6.99 12.82 5.84
CA ALA A 197 -7.65 13.63 6.86
C ALA A 197 -6.68 14.59 7.57
N ILE A 198 -5.50 14.11 7.97
CA ILE A 198 -4.49 14.93 8.65
C ILE A 198 -4.05 16.11 7.75
N ASN A 199 -3.68 15.82 6.50
CA ASN A 199 -3.14 16.81 5.58
C ASN A 199 -4.18 17.85 5.15
N ASN A 200 -5.47 17.47 5.14
CA ASN A 200 -6.58 18.35 4.77
C ASN A 200 -7.33 18.93 5.98
N ARG A 201 -6.79 18.78 7.20
CA ARG A 201 -7.39 19.28 8.45
C ARG A 201 -8.82 18.78 8.70
N LEU A 202 -9.11 17.56 8.24
CA LEU A 202 -10.37 16.86 8.48
C LEU A 202 -10.30 16.03 9.77
N THR A 203 -11.44 15.47 10.18
CA THR A 203 -11.50 14.61 11.37
C THR A 203 -10.74 13.30 11.10
N PRO A 204 -9.70 12.94 11.87
CA PRO A 204 -8.99 11.67 11.73
C PRO A 204 -9.75 10.51 12.41
N PHE A 205 -9.43 9.26 12.05
CA PHE A 205 -9.96 8.11 12.77
C PHE A 205 -9.31 7.96 14.14
N ILE A 206 -10.11 7.62 15.16
CA ILE A 206 -9.62 7.31 16.51
C ILE A 206 -9.56 5.81 16.81
N SER A 207 -10.22 5.00 15.97
CA SER A 207 -10.30 3.56 16.16
C SER A 207 -10.28 2.75 14.87
N MET A 208 -9.83 1.50 14.99
CA MET A 208 -9.99 0.46 13.99
C MET A 208 -10.68 -0.77 14.61
N GLN A 209 -11.73 -1.25 13.96
CA GLN A 209 -12.43 -2.49 14.31
C GLN A 209 -11.91 -3.65 13.44
N ASN A 210 -10.85 -4.29 13.92
CA ASN A 210 -10.07 -5.32 13.22
C ASN A 210 -10.67 -6.73 13.36
N HIS A 211 -10.33 -7.62 12.43
CA HIS A 211 -10.55 -9.07 12.63
C HIS A 211 -9.34 -9.65 13.37
N HIS A 212 -9.46 -9.97 14.66
CA HIS A 212 -8.31 -10.49 15.41
C HIS A 212 -8.75 -11.43 16.54
N SER A 213 -8.06 -12.57 16.65
CA SER A 213 -8.27 -13.60 17.67
C SER A 213 -7.02 -14.49 17.78
N LEU A 214 -6.95 -15.37 18.78
CA LEU A 214 -5.81 -16.31 18.92
C LEU A 214 -5.54 -17.13 17.65
N VAL A 215 -6.60 -17.47 16.91
CA VAL A 215 -6.54 -18.30 15.69
C VAL A 215 -6.56 -17.50 14.40
N TYR A 216 -6.55 -16.16 14.46
CA TYR A 216 -6.43 -15.29 13.29
C TYR A 216 -5.76 -13.96 13.67
N ARG A 217 -4.51 -13.78 13.23
CA ARG A 217 -3.59 -12.71 13.70
C ARG A 217 -2.96 -11.89 12.57
N GLU A 218 -3.55 -11.90 11.38
CA GLU A 218 -2.96 -11.22 10.21
C GLU A 218 -2.83 -9.70 10.38
N GLU A 219 -3.68 -9.09 11.22
CA GLU A 219 -3.64 -7.66 11.57
C GLU A 219 -2.34 -7.25 12.30
N GLU A 220 -1.64 -8.19 12.95
CA GLU A 220 -0.40 -7.91 13.70
C GLU A 220 0.78 -7.54 12.78
N ARG A 221 0.72 -7.88 11.49
CA ARG A 221 1.83 -7.64 10.54
C ARG A 221 2.03 -6.17 10.20
N GLU A 222 0.94 -5.48 9.88
CA GLU A 222 0.99 -4.12 9.32
C GLU A 222 -0.02 -3.18 9.97
N MET A 223 -1.24 -3.65 10.23
CA MET A 223 -2.29 -2.79 10.76
C MET A 223 -1.98 -2.35 12.18
N PHE A 224 -1.71 -3.26 13.12
CA PHE A 224 -1.42 -2.89 14.51
C PHE A 224 -0.21 -1.94 14.66
N PRO A 225 0.93 -2.17 13.98
CA PRO A 225 2.01 -1.18 13.93
C PRO A 225 1.56 0.18 13.39
N THR A 226 0.73 0.20 12.35
CA THR A 226 0.17 1.44 11.77
C THR A 226 -0.74 2.17 12.77
N LEU A 227 -1.61 1.45 13.48
CA LEU A 227 -2.48 2.03 14.50
C LEU A 227 -1.66 2.64 15.64
N LYS A 228 -0.61 1.95 16.10
CA LYS A 228 0.32 2.45 17.11
C LYS A 228 1.00 3.75 16.65
N MET A 229 1.46 3.81 15.41
CA MET A 229 2.09 5.01 14.82
C MET A 229 1.16 6.23 14.86
N PHE A 230 -0.13 6.06 14.58
CA PHE A 230 -1.11 7.15 14.59
C PHE A 230 -1.79 7.39 15.94
N GLY A 231 -1.50 6.57 16.97
CA GLY A 231 -2.20 6.64 18.25
C GLY A 231 -3.68 6.25 18.18
N VAL A 232 -4.02 5.31 17.30
CA VAL A 232 -5.38 4.82 17.05
C VAL A 232 -5.63 3.54 17.84
N GLY A 233 -6.79 3.41 18.49
CA GLY A 233 -7.12 2.24 19.28
C GLY A 233 -7.68 1.07 18.45
N ALA A 234 -7.21 -0.16 18.67
CA ALA A 234 -7.83 -1.34 18.08
C ALA A 234 -8.98 -1.87 18.96
N ILE A 235 -10.10 -2.19 18.33
CA ILE A 235 -11.30 -2.78 18.97
C ILE A 235 -11.72 -4.06 18.22
N PRO A 236 -11.01 -5.19 18.40
CA PRO A 236 -11.21 -6.39 17.60
C PRO A 236 -12.64 -6.95 17.63
N TRP A 237 -13.16 -7.34 16.46
CA TRP A 237 -14.36 -8.14 16.32
C TRP A 237 -14.03 -9.64 16.19
N SER A 238 -14.97 -10.49 16.65
CA SER A 238 -14.78 -11.94 16.78
C SER A 238 -13.49 -12.37 17.55
N PRO A 239 -13.19 -11.79 18.73
CA PRO A 239 -12.03 -12.18 19.55
C PRO A 239 -12.07 -13.66 19.96
N LEU A 240 -13.28 -14.25 20.05
CA LEU A 240 -13.52 -15.66 20.35
C LEU A 240 -13.70 -16.54 19.11
N ALA A 241 -13.34 -16.04 17.91
CA ALA A 241 -13.44 -16.76 16.64
C ALA A 241 -14.83 -17.39 16.40
N ARG A 242 -15.90 -16.59 16.58
CA ARG A 242 -17.31 -17.02 16.48
C ARG A 242 -17.68 -18.18 17.44
N GLY A 243 -16.95 -18.32 18.55
CA GLY A 243 -17.17 -19.32 19.58
C GLY A 243 -16.26 -20.55 19.46
N ILE A 244 -15.36 -20.62 18.47
CA ILE A 244 -14.40 -21.73 18.37
C ILE A 244 -13.48 -21.77 19.60
N LEU A 245 -13.04 -20.60 20.07
CA LEU A 245 -12.12 -20.49 21.22
C LEU A 245 -12.79 -20.69 22.58
N THR A 246 -14.05 -21.09 22.63
CA THR A 246 -14.82 -21.21 23.90
C THR A 246 -15.13 -22.65 24.28
N ARG A 247 -14.62 -23.62 23.53
CA ARG A 247 -14.93 -25.05 23.72
C ARG A 247 -13.84 -25.96 23.17
N PRO A 248 -13.72 -27.20 23.69
CA PRO A 248 -12.82 -28.21 23.16
C PRO A 248 -13.07 -28.53 21.69
N LEU A 249 -12.05 -29.09 21.04
CA LEU A 249 -12.13 -29.48 19.63
C LEU A 249 -13.19 -30.57 19.42
N GLY A 250 -14.16 -30.30 18.54
CA GLY A 250 -15.20 -31.26 18.15
C GLY A 250 -16.60 -30.99 18.75
N GLU A 251 -16.70 -30.15 19.79
CA GLU A 251 -17.98 -29.80 20.40
C GLU A 251 -18.84 -28.90 19.47
N GLN A 252 -20.13 -29.21 19.36
CA GLN A 252 -21.08 -28.55 18.45
C GLN A 252 -21.97 -27.54 19.18
N THR A 253 -22.42 -26.52 18.46
CA THR A 253 -23.37 -25.50 18.94
C THR A 253 -24.30 -25.08 17.81
N LYS A 254 -25.49 -24.56 18.12
CA LYS A 254 -26.43 -24.03 17.12
C LYS A 254 -25.76 -22.99 16.17
N ARG A 255 -24.92 -22.11 16.72
CA ARG A 255 -24.15 -21.16 15.90
C ARG A 255 -23.10 -21.87 15.06
N GLY A 256 -22.39 -22.87 15.60
CA GLY A 256 -21.43 -23.67 14.84
C GLY A 256 -22.04 -24.38 13.63
N GLU A 257 -23.29 -24.83 13.75
CA GLU A 257 -24.02 -25.50 12.68
C GLU A 257 -24.52 -24.52 11.59
N THR A 258 -24.96 -23.33 11.98
CA THR A 258 -25.65 -22.38 11.08
C THR A 258 -24.77 -21.25 10.54
N ASP A 259 -23.68 -20.90 11.25
CA ASP A 259 -22.76 -19.82 10.89
C ASP A 259 -21.63 -20.33 9.99
N LYS A 260 -21.93 -20.59 8.71
CA LYS A 260 -20.99 -21.13 7.70
C LYS A 260 -19.57 -20.52 7.70
N PRO A 261 -19.37 -19.20 7.93
CA PRO A 261 -18.03 -18.60 8.09
C PRO A 261 -17.14 -19.22 9.19
N ILE A 262 -17.70 -19.91 10.19
CA ILE A 262 -16.94 -20.54 11.27
C ILE A 262 -15.88 -21.52 10.75
N GLY A 263 -16.16 -22.23 9.65
CA GLY A 263 -15.24 -23.19 9.05
C GLY A 263 -13.95 -22.58 8.49
N ARG A 264 -13.86 -21.25 8.37
CA ARG A 264 -12.65 -20.56 7.89
C ARG A 264 -11.51 -20.61 8.91
N TYR A 265 -11.82 -20.51 10.20
CA TYR A 265 -10.82 -20.57 11.27
C TYR A 265 -10.14 -21.94 11.36
N MET A 266 -10.86 -23.01 11.01
CA MET A 266 -10.32 -24.37 10.97
C MET A 266 -9.38 -24.63 9.78
N ARG A 267 -9.25 -23.68 8.85
CA ARG A 267 -8.28 -23.80 7.74
C ARG A 267 -6.84 -23.51 8.17
N GLY A 268 -6.64 -22.87 9.33
CA GLY A 268 -5.32 -22.63 9.89
C GLY A 268 -4.72 -23.93 10.41
N ALA A 269 -3.54 -24.31 9.91
CA ALA A 269 -2.87 -25.54 10.32
C ALA A 269 -2.54 -25.57 11.83
N GLY A 270 -2.32 -24.40 12.44
CA GLY A 270 -2.08 -24.25 13.87
C GLY A 270 -3.35 -24.25 14.74
N THR A 271 -4.54 -24.07 14.16
CA THR A 271 -5.79 -23.89 14.91
C THR A 271 -6.10 -25.03 15.88
N PRO A 272 -5.97 -26.33 15.51
CA PRO A 272 -6.24 -27.42 16.44
C PRO A 272 -5.32 -27.42 17.67
N GLU A 273 -4.03 -27.14 17.46
CA GLU A 273 -3.05 -27.07 18.56
C GLU A 273 -3.32 -25.84 19.45
N ILE A 274 -3.66 -24.69 18.87
CA ILE A 274 -4.03 -23.50 19.66
C ILE A 274 -5.24 -23.80 20.56
N LEU A 275 -6.26 -24.48 20.04
CA LEU A 275 -7.44 -24.85 20.82
C LEU A 275 -7.11 -25.74 22.01
N LYS A 276 -6.28 -26.77 21.77
CA LYS A 276 -5.76 -27.65 22.82
C LYS A 276 -5.00 -26.86 23.88
N ARG A 277 -4.13 -25.92 23.49
CA ARG A 277 -3.37 -25.08 24.43
C ARG A 277 -4.26 -24.15 25.26
N VAL A 278 -5.31 -23.61 24.66
CA VAL A 278 -6.32 -22.80 25.37
C VAL A 278 -7.05 -23.66 26.40
N GLU A 279 -7.44 -24.88 26.05
CA GLU A 279 -8.08 -25.85 26.94
C GLU A 279 -7.16 -26.25 28.11
N GLU A 280 -5.91 -26.62 27.82
CA GLU A 280 -4.91 -26.97 28.85
C GLU A 280 -4.71 -25.82 29.85
N LEU A 281 -4.59 -24.59 29.36
CA LEU A 281 -4.41 -23.43 30.21
C LEU A 281 -5.66 -23.07 31.01
N ALA A 282 -6.85 -23.22 30.41
CA ALA A 282 -8.14 -23.07 31.07
C ALA A 282 -8.27 -24.03 32.26
N HIS A 283 -7.94 -25.32 32.06
CA HIS A 283 -7.89 -26.31 33.14
C HIS A 283 -6.88 -25.95 34.22
N LYS A 284 -5.64 -25.60 33.83
CA LYS A 284 -4.58 -25.23 34.78
C LYS A 284 -4.96 -24.05 35.68
N LYS A 285 -5.69 -23.06 35.14
CA LYS A 285 -6.11 -21.86 35.88
C LYS A 285 -7.54 -21.97 36.46
N THR A 286 -8.24 -23.08 36.24
CA THR A 286 -9.63 -23.31 36.70
C THR A 286 -10.58 -22.18 36.25
N ILE A 287 -10.44 -21.77 34.98
CA ILE A 287 -11.25 -20.73 34.33
C ILE A 287 -11.67 -21.21 32.93
N SER A 288 -12.60 -20.52 32.29
CA SER A 288 -13.10 -20.97 30.99
C SER A 288 -12.12 -20.67 29.84
N MET A 289 -12.24 -21.44 28.75
CA MET A 289 -11.51 -21.16 27.51
C MET A 289 -11.84 -19.76 26.95
N ALA A 290 -13.09 -19.30 27.12
CA ALA A 290 -13.50 -17.96 26.71
C ALA A 290 -12.76 -16.88 27.50
N GLN A 291 -12.57 -17.08 28.81
CA GLN A 291 -11.80 -16.18 29.65
C GLN A 291 -10.32 -16.14 29.25
N ILE A 292 -9.70 -17.29 28.98
CA ILE A 292 -8.31 -17.35 28.48
C ILE A 292 -8.16 -16.58 27.17
N ALA A 293 -9.00 -16.86 26.18
CA ALA A 293 -8.89 -16.26 24.85
C ALA A 293 -9.14 -14.75 24.87
N LEU A 294 -10.07 -14.28 25.70
CA LEU A 294 -10.36 -12.86 25.82
C LEU A 294 -9.29 -12.11 26.63
N ALA A 295 -8.79 -12.71 27.71
CA ALA A 295 -7.66 -12.17 28.47
C ALA A 295 -6.43 -12.00 27.58
N TRP A 296 -6.15 -12.99 26.72
CA TRP A 296 -5.10 -12.87 25.70
C TRP A 296 -5.36 -11.67 24.77
N SER A 297 -6.58 -11.53 24.23
CA SER A 297 -6.91 -10.42 23.33
C SER A 297 -6.70 -9.06 24.00
N MET A 298 -7.08 -8.93 25.27
CA MET A 298 -6.91 -7.70 26.06
C MET A 298 -5.45 -7.40 26.44
N ALA A 299 -4.59 -8.44 26.50
CA ALA A 299 -3.17 -8.32 26.81
C ALA A 299 -2.33 -7.90 25.59
N LYS A 300 -2.85 -8.02 24.37
CA LYS A 300 -2.12 -7.63 23.16
C LYS A 300 -1.93 -6.12 23.08
N GLU A 301 -0.70 -5.71 22.80
CA GLU A 301 -0.36 -4.31 22.60
C GLU A 301 -1.22 -3.69 21.47
N GLY A 302 -1.74 -2.49 21.70
CA GLY A 302 -2.60 -1.77 20.76
C GLY A 302 -4.09 -2.12 20.85
N VAL A 303 -4.46 -3.27 21.44
CA VAL A 303 -5.86 -3.63 21.68
C VAL A 303 -6.42 -2.81 22.85
N THR A 304 -7.35 -1.92 22.53
CA THR A 304 -8.08 -1.13 23.52
C THR A 304 -9.08 -2.00 24.27
N ALA A 305 -10.07 -2.52 23.54
CA ALA A 305 -11.16 -3.31 24.11
C ALA A 305 -11.76 -4.24 23.03
N PRO A 306 -11.76 -5.57 23.23
CA PRO A 306 -12.39 -6.51 22.30
C PRO A 306 -13.93 -6.41 22.34
N ILE A 307 -14.56 -6.65 21.18
CA ILE A 307 -16.01 -6.67 21.01
C ILE A 307 -16.52 -8.11 21.15
N ILE A 308 -17.30 -8.36 22.20
CA ILE A 308 -17.89 -9.66 22.48
C ILE A 308 -19.31 -9.75 21.95
N GLY A 309 -19.80 -10.98 21.76
CA GLY A 309 -21.21 -11.22 21.46
C GLY A 309 -21.59 -12.62 21.94
N THR A 310 -22.75 -12.73 22.59
CA THR A 310 -23.25 -14.00 23.14
C THR A 310 -24.77 -14.02 23.13
N THR A 311 -25.33 -15.21 22.91
CA THR A 311 -26.78 -15.47 22.93
C THR A 311 -27.27 -16.03 24.27
N SER A 312 -26.38 -16.13 25.27
CA SER A 312 -26.69 -16.60 26.63
C SER A 312 -26.15 -15.63 27.69
N LEU A 313 -26.96 -15.35 28.72
CA LEU A 313 -26.56 -14.60 29.91
C LEU A 313 -25.45 -15.31 30.69
N GLN A 314 -25.52 -16.64 30.81
CA GLN A 314 -24.50 -17.40 31.52
C GLN A 314 -23.12 -17.23 30.86
N ASN A 315 -23.07 -17.27 29.53
CA ASN A 315 -21.84 -17.00 28.78
C ASN A 315 -21.39 -15.54 28.94
N LEU A 316 -22.32 -14.59 29.04
CA LEU A 316 -21.98 -13.18 29.28
C LEU A 316 -21.32 -12.99 30.65
N THR A 317 -21.87 -13.61 31.69
CA THR A 317 -21.29 -13.63 33.05
C THR A 317 -19.85 -14.17 33.01
N ASP A 318 -19.65 -15.31 32.36
CA ASP A 318 -18.34 -15.95 32.24
C ASP A 318 -17.33 -15.05 31.50
N ILE A 319 -17.72 -14.52 30.33
CA ILE A 319 -16.88 -13.66 29.49
C ILE A 319 -16.47 -12.38 30.24
N ILE A 320 -17.37 -11.78 31.04
CA ILE A 320 -17.06 -10.58 31.83
C ILE A 320 -15.93 -10.87 32.83
N GLY A 321 -15.88 -12.08 33.40
CA GLY A 321 -14.82 -12.48 34.33
C GLY A 321 -13.41 -12.44 33.74
N ALA A 322 -13.26 -12.44 32.41
CA ALA A 322 -11.97 -12.35 31.73
C ALA A 322 -11.17 -11.09 32.08
N VAL A 323 -11.83 -9.99 32.49
CA VAL A 323 -11.13 -8.75 32.88
C VAL A 323 -10.27 -8.91 34.14
N ASN A 324 -10.52 -9.96 34.93
CA ASN A 324 -9.77 -10.26 36.14
C ASN A 324 -8.67 -11.32 35.90
N VAL A 325 -8.46 -11.76 34.66
CA VAL A 325 -7.49 -12.80 34.32
C VAL A 325 -6.20 -12.16 33.84
N GLU A 326 -5.10 -12.46 34.54
CA GLU A 326 -3.75 -12.10 34.13
C GLU A 326 -3.03 -13.30 33.51
N LEU A 327 -2.53 -13.11 32.30
CA LEU A 327 -1.69 -14.09 31.60
C LEU A 327 -0.23 -13.67 31.73
N SER A 328 0.62 -14.60 32.13
CA SER A 328 2.07 -14.37 32.13
C SER A 328 2.62 -14.30 30.70
N GLN A 329 3.84 -13.78 30.54
CA GLN A 329 4.50 -13.79 29.23
C GLN A 329 4.74 -15.23 28.71
N GLU A 330 4.94 -16.18 29.61
CA GLU A 330 5.03 -17.60 29.28
C GLU A 330 3.70 -18.16 28.79
N ASP A 331 2.59 -17.81 29.46
CA ASP A 331 1.24 -18.19 29.03
C ASP A 331 0.95 -17.64 27.62
N ILE A 332 1.24 -16.35 27.37
CA ILE A 332 1.03 -15.71 26.07
C ILE A 332 1.88 -16.39 25.00
N LYS A 333 3.18 -16.59 25.24
CA LYS A 333 4.08 -17.28 24.30
C LYS A 333 3.60 -18.69 23.99
N TYR A 334 3.17 -19.43 25.01
CA TYR A 334 2.66 -20.78 24.88
C TYR A 334 1.40 -20.83 24.01
N LEU A 335 0.45 -19.91 24.19
CA LEU A 335 -0.74 -19.82 23.34
C LEU A 335 -0.42 -19.45 21.87
N GLU A 336 0.61 -18.62 21.67
CA GLU A 336 0.93 -18.03 20.37
C GLU A 336 1.85 -18.88 19.48
N GLU A 337 2.73 -19.67 20.07
CA GLU A 337 3.77 -20.44 19.37
C GLU A 337 3.24 -21.35 18.23
N PRO A 338 2.06 -22.00 18.33
CA PRO A 338 1.56 -22.83 17.24
C PRO A 338 0.98 -22.04 16.07
N TYR A 339 0.84 -20.71 16.19
CA TYR A 339 0.21 -19.90 15.16
C TYR A 339 0.95 -20.02 13.82
N GLN A 340 0.18 -20.25 12.76
CA GLN A 340 0.66 -20.24 11.40
C GLN A 340 -0.12 -19.18 10.60
N PRO A 341 0.55 -18.44 9.70
CA PRO A 341 -0.08 -17.53 8.76
C PRO A 341 -1.35 -18.08 8.12
N MET A 342 -2.40 -17.27 8.10
CA MET A 342 -3.65 -17.55 7.41
C MET A 342 -3.85 -16.60 6.22
N ALA A 343 -4.71 -17.00 5.28
CA ALA A 343 -5.18 -16.09 4.25
C ALA A 343 -5.99 -14.95 4.89
N ILE A 344 -5.81 -13.73 4.38
CA ILE A 344 -6.53 -12.55 4.86
C ILE A 344 -8.03 -12.74 4.65
N ASP A 345 -8.81 -12.57 5.71
CA ASP A 345 -10.27 -12.60 5.69
C ASP A 345 -10.87 -11.26 6.16
N GLY A 346 -12.14 -11.03 5.87
CA GLY A 346 -12.91 -9.89 6.37
C GLY A 346 -12.78 -8.59 5.54
N HIS A 347 -11.75 -8.46 4.72
CA HIS A 347 -11.43 -7.23 3.96
C HIS A 347 -12.20 -7.09 2.64
N ASN A 348 -12.72 -8.19 2.08
CA ASN A 348 -13.41 -8.22 0.78
C ASN A 348 -14.73 -9.00 0.91
N ILE A 349 -15.85 -8.32 1.19
CA ILE A 349 -17.15 -9.00 1.30
C ILE A 349 -17.83 -9.15 -0.09
N PHE A 350 -17.53 -8.30 -1.06
CA PHE A 350 -18.30 -8.22 -2.31
C PHE A 350 -17.50 -8.33 -3.62
N LYS A 351 -16.21 -8.70 -3.58
CA LYS A 351 -15.41 -8.94 -4.80
C LYS A 351 -15.91 -10.15 -5.64
N ASN A 352 -16.89 -10.90 -5.14
CA ASN A 352 -17.39 -12.15 -5.73
C ASN A 352 -18.41 -11.99 -6.88
N VAL A 353 -18.74 -10.77 -7.32
CA VAL A 353 -19.62 -10.61 -8.50
C VAL A 353 -18.82 -10.64 -9.82
N THR A 354 -17.54 -10.26 -9.80
CA THR A 354 -16.67 -10.32 -11.00
C THR A 354 -16.01 -11.69 -11.21
N ASP A 355 -15.96 -12.55 -10.19
CA ASP A 355 -15.29 -13.87 -10.27
C ASP A 355 -16.21 -15.03 -10.73
N ARG A 356 -17.45 -14.74 -11.19
CA ARG A 356 -18.42 -15.76 -11.67
C ARG A 356 -18.14 -16.31 -13.09
N PHE A 357 -16.96 -16.10 -13.66
CA PHE A 357 -16.54 -16.78 -14.89
C PHE A 357 -15.65 -17.99 -14.55
N ARG A 358 -16.30 -19.12 -14.26
CA ARG A 358 -15.66 -20.44 -14.23
C ARG A 358 -15.31 -20.85 -15.67
N ILE A 359 -14.02 -21.02 -15.96
CA ILE A 359 -13.57 -21.77 -17.15
C ILE A 359 -13.37 -23.24 -16.73
N SER A 360 -13.91 -24.15 -17.55
CA SER A 360 -13.89 -25.61 -17.43
C SER A 360 -12.46 -26.20 -17.47
N PRO A 361 -12.13 -27.25 -16.69
CA PRO A 361 -10.83 -27.90 -16.73
C PRO A 361 -10.77 -28.92 -17.87
N ALA A 362 -10.33 -28.47 -19.05
CA ALA A 362 -9.98 -29.36 -20.15
C ALA A 362 -8.65 -28.92 -20.77
N PHE A 363 -7.54 -29.19 -20.08
CA PHE A 363 -6.23 -29.47 -20.69
C PHE A 363 -5.24 -29.88 -19.57
N VAL A 364 -5.31 -31.14 -19.14
CA VAL A 364 -4.25 -31.79 -18.35
C VAL A 364 -3.94 -33.09 -19.05
N SER A 365 -2.91 -33.11 -19.90
CA SER A 365 -2.15 -34.32 -20.17
C SER A 365 -0.77 -34.02 -20.75
N SER A 366 0.20 -34.81 -20.29
CA SER A 366 1.59 -34.94 -20.73
C SER A 366 2.56 -33.80 -20.35
N GLN A 367 3.31 -33.99 -19.26
CA GLN A 367 4.66 -34.56 -19.35
C GLN A 367 5.17 -34.89 -17.95
N ARG A 368 5.69 -36.12 -17.80
CA ARG A 368 6.32 -36.67 -16.59
C ARG A 368 7.79 -36.24 -16.54
N SER A 369 8.22 -35.92 -15.32
CA SER A 369 9.52 -36.26 -14.72
C SER A 369 10.80 -35.92 -15.51
N ALA A 370 11.46 -34.83 -15.11
CA ALA A 370 12.92 -34.73 -15.15
C ALA A 370 13.40 -34.08 -13.84
N ALA A 371 14.23 -34.81 -13.10
CA ALA A 371 14.89 -34.30 -11.91
C ALA A 371 15.90 -33.22 -12.32
N LEU A 372 15.60 -31.96 -12.03
CA LEU A 372 16.58 -30.87 -12.12
C LEU A 372 17.31 -30.76 -10.77
N ARG A 373 18.59 -31.15 -10.75
CA ARG A 373 19.55 -30.59 -9.79
C ARG A 373 19.67 -29.09 -10.10
N LEU A 374 19.02 -28.26 -9.30
CA LEU A 374 19.20 -26.81 -9.32
C LEU A 374 20.35 -26.47 -8.40
N ASP A 375 21.44 -25.98 -8.99
CA ASP A 375 22.52 -25.31 -8.27
C ASP A 375 21.97 -23.96 -7.79
N ILE A 376 21.80 -23.82 -6.47
CA ILE A 376 21.03 -22.74 -5.86
C ILE A 376 21.95 -21.57 -5.53
N ARG A 377 21.95 -20.55 -6.39
CA ARG A 377 22.41 -19.20 -6.04
C ARG A 377 21.56 -18.03 -6.56
N ASP A 378 20.49 -18.26 -7.33
CA ASP A 378 19.74 -17.13 -7.91
C ASP A 378 18.25 -17.12 -7.58
N LEU A 379 17.82 -15.89 -7.23
CA LEU A 379 16.50 -15.22 -7.26
C LEU A 379 15.35 -16.01 -7.96
N ILE A 380 14.08 -15.76 -7.64
CA ILE A 380 12.91 -16.36 -8.36
C ILE A 380 12.15 -15.25 -9.10
N PHE A 381 12.10 -15.30 -10.44
CA PHE A 381 11.24 -14.42 -11.26
C PHE A 381 9.97 -15.18 -11.58
N MET A 382 8.81 -14.56 -11.34
CA MET A 382 7.54 -15.00 -11.90
C MET A 382 7.11 -13.98 -12.96
N THR A 383 7.28 -14.31 -14.24
CA THR A 383 6.75 -13.54 -15.37
C THR A 383 5.37 -14.05 -15.72
N CYS A 384 4.36 -13.18 -15.73
CA CYS A 384 3.04 -13.47 -16.29
C CYS A 384 2.98 -12.81 -17.68
N ASN A 385 3.31 -13.56 -18.74
CA ASN A 385 3.16 -13.10 -20.11
C ASN A 385 1.73 -13.40 -20.60
N ASP A 386 1.21 -12.50 -21.44
CA ASP A 386 -0.09 -12.50 -22.13
C ASP A 386 -1.35 -12.08 -21.35
N LEU A 387 -1.69 -10.78 -21.48
CA LEU A 387 -3.07 -10.31 -21.35
C LEU A 387 -3.36 -9.28 -22.47
N ARG A 388 -4.19 -9.68 -23.44
CA ARG A 388 -4.79 -8.78 -24.44
C ARG A 388 -5.85 -7.88 -23.76
N PRO A 389 -6.23 -6.73 -24.34
CA PRO A 389 -6.99 -5.67 -23.66
C PRO A 389 -8.48 -5.95 -23.37
N SER A 390 -8.94 -7.20 -23.33
CA SER A 390 -10.38 -7.49 -23.19
C SER A 390 -10.75 -8.67 -22.30
N SER A 391 -9.87 -9.16 -21.44
CA SER A 391 -10.18 -10.31 -20.58
C SER A 391 -9.63 -10.20 -19.15
N GLN A 392 -10.42 -10.76 -18.24
CA GLN A 392 -10.36 -10.71 -16.77
C GLN A 392 -9.02 -11.13 -16.16
N PHE A 393 -8.68 -10.51 -15.01
CA PHE A 393 -7.52 -10.83 -14.19
C PHE A 393 -7.57 -12.29 -13.69
N HIS A 394 -6.62 -13.13 -14.12
CA HIS A 394 -6.33 -14.43 -13.51
C HIS A 394 -5.02 -14.37 -12.72
N ILE A 395 -5.11 -14.57 -11.40
CA ILE A 395 -3.97 -14.80 -10.51
C ILE A 395 -3.60 -16.28 -10.63
N PHE A 396 -2.47 -16.62 -11.25
CA PHE A 396 -1.96 -17.98 -11.26
C PHE A 396 -1.41 -18.38 -9.87
N HIS A 397 -1.69 -19.64 -9.50
CA HIS A 397 -1.34 -20.31 -8.23
C HIS A 397 0.16 -20.27 -7.87
N CYS A 398 0.53 -19.55 -6.81
CA CYS A 398 1.86 -19.62 -6.13
C CYS A 398 1.95 -20.73 -5.06
N VAL A 399 1.10 -21.76 -5.07
CA VAL A 399 0.97 -22.69 -3.93
C VAL A 399 2.05 -23.79 -3.93
N SER A 400 2.69 -24.11 -5.06
CA SER A 400 3.68 -25.20 -5.13
C SER A 400 5.11 -24.82 -4.71
N LEU A 401 5.42 -23.53 -4.50
CA LEU A 401 6.78 -23.08 -4.16
C LEU A 401 7.08 -23.09 -2.65
N ALA A 402 6.06 -23.07 -1.80
CA ALA A 402 6.23 -22.92 -0.34
C ALA A 402 6.98 -24.10 0.32
N GLY A 403 6.82 -25.32 -0.22
CA GLY A 403 7.54 -26.50 0.26
C GLY A 403 9.03 -26.49 -0.07
N VAL A 404 9.40 -25.97 -1.24
CA VAL A 404 10.81 -25.85 -1.67
C VAL A 404 11.51 -24.69 -0.97
N LEU A 405 10.80 -23.58 -0.74
CA LEU A 405 11.32 -22.42 0.00
C LEU A 405 11.63 -22.73 1.47
N ARG A 406 10.85 -23.57 2.15
CA ARG A 406 11.05 -23.88 3.58
C ARG A 406 12.38 -24.59 3.89
N ALA A 407 12.91 -25.36 2.94
CA ALA A 407 14.20 -26.03 3.09
C ALA A 407 15.40 -25.08 2.84
N LEU A 408 15.17 -23.96 2.14
CA LEU A 408 16.21 -23.00 1.73
C LEU A 408 16.40 -21.82 2.68
N LEU A 409 15.44 -21.57 3.58
CA LEU A 409 15.35 -20.34 4.38
C LEU A 409 16.22 -20.29 5.64
N ASN A 410 16.95 -21.34 6.00
CA ASN A 410 17.70 -21.38 7.26
C ASN A 410 19.08 -20.71 7.21
N GLU A 411 19.64 -20.37 6.04
CA GLU A 411 21.02 -19.84 5.98
C GLU A 411 21.27 -18.67 5.00
N ALA A 412 20.26 -18.15 4.28
CA ALA A 412 20.49 -17.10 3.28
C ALA A 412 19.53 -15.90 3.38
N LYS A 413 20.06 -14.69 3.13
CA LYS A 413 19.28 -13.46 2.93
C LYS A 413 18.64 -13.51 1.53
N PHE A 414 17.31 -13.61 1.45
CA PHE A 414 16.58 -13.56 0.19
C PHE A 414 15.98 -12.18 -0.06
N ARG A 415 15.95 -11.74 -1.33
CA ARG A 415 15.19 -10.57 -1.80
C ARG A 415 14.05 -11.07 -2.69
N ILE A 416 12.82 -10.61 -2.45
CA ILE A 416 11.63 -11.00 -3.22
C ILE A 416 11.02 -9.73 -3.82
N TYR A 417 10.97 -9.65 -5.15
CA TYR A 417 10.31 -8.57 -5.90
C TYR A 417 9.21 -9.16 -6.79
N LEU A 418 7.97 -8.69 -6.65
CA LEU A 418 6.82 -9.16 -7.43
C LEU A 418 6.60 -8.24 -8.65
N LEU A 419 6.89 -8.76 -9.86
CA LEU A 419 6.75 -8.04 -11.12
C LEU A 419 5.34 -8.26 -11.73
N GLY A 420 4.44 -7.29 -11.57
CA GLY A 420 3.19 -7.21 -12.37
C GLY A 420 3.39 -6.31 -13.60
N THR A 421 3.07 -6.79 -14.80
CA THR A 421 3.28 -6.04 -16.05
C THR A 421 1.95 -5.64 -16.68
N VAL A 422 1.81 -4.37 -17.06
CA VAL A 422 0.89 -3.93 -18.13
C VAL A 422 1.77 -3.40 -19.25
N PRO A 423 1.75 -3.97 -20.46
CA PRO A 423 2.52 -3.41 -21.57
C PRO A 423 1.91 -2.06 -21.97
N HIS A 424 2.69 -0.98 -21.89
CA HIS A 424 2.35 0.28 -22.56
C HIS A 424 3.03 0.28 -23.92
N ALA A 425 2.28 0.43 -25.00
CA ALA A 425 2.71 0.18 -26.37
C ALA A 425 3.80 1.13 -26.93
N VAL A 426 4.33 2.05 -26.12
CA VAL A 426 5.14 3.20 -26.61
C VAL A 426 6.46 3.39 -25.85
N PHE A 427 6.64 2.79 -24.67
CA PHE A 427 7.87 2.94 -23.88
C PHE A 427 8.36 1.57 -23.40
N TYR A 428 9.36 1.00 -24.06
CA TYR A 428 9.85 -0.35 -23.80
C TYR A 428 10.69 -0.47 -22.51
N ASN A 429 11.18 0.66 -21.96
CA ASN A 429 12.25 0.67 -20.96
C ASN A 429 11.81 1.04 -19.53
N ILE A 430 10.62 1.62 -19.33
CA ILE A 430 10.15 2.08 -18.01
C ILE A 430 8.89 1.31 -17.61
N ARG A 431 8.92 0.58 -16.49
CA ARG A 431 7.76 -0.13 -15.93
C ARG A 431 7.44 0.39 -14.53
N VAL A 432 6.26 0.97 -14.38
CA VAL A 432 5.77 1.49 -13.10
C VAL A 432 4.96 0.41 -12.38
N PHE A 433 5.29 0.15 -11.12
CA PHE A 433 4.52 -0.74 -10.27
C PHE A 433 3.38 0.00 -9.55
N ARG A 434 2.21 -0.62 -9.44
CA ARG A 434 1.13 -0.19 -8.56
C ARG A 434 1.02 -1.14 -7.36
N PHE A 435 1.81 -0.87 -6.32
CA PHE A 435 1.67 -1.46 -4.98
C PHE A 435 1.82 -0.39 -3.87
N GLY A 436 1.46 0.88 -4.11
CA GLY A 436 1.51 1.93 -3.09
C GLY A 436 2.91 2.32 -2.60
N LEU A 437 3.95 1.57 -2.97
CA LEU A 437 5.35 1.95 -2.81
C LEU A 437 5.70 2.95 -3.93
N PRO A 438 6.25 4.14 -3.61
CA PRO A 438 6.65 5.11 -4.61
C PRO A 438 7.97 4.66 -5.25
N LEU A 439 7.98 3.51 -5.93
CA LEU A 439 9.14 2.92 -6.58
C LEU A 439 8.89 2.74 -8.08
N ILE A 440 9.93 2.97 -8.87
CA ILE A 440 10.01 2.73 -10.31
C ILE A 440 10.94 1.54 -10.53
N LEU A 441 10.57 0.64 -11.44
CA LEU A 441 11.48 -0.38 -11.97
C LEU A 441 11.78 -0.08 -13.44
N LYS A 442 13.05 0.18 -13.71
CA LYS A 442 13.58 0.18 -15.07
C LYS A 442 14.13 -1.21 -15.39
N ILE A 443 13.81 -1.70 -16.58
CA ILE A 443 14.36 -2.96 -17.09
C ILE A 443 15.13 -2.64 -18.35
N THR A 444 16.43 -2.83 -18.31
CA THR A 444 17.32 -2.59 -19.44
C THR A 444 17.89 -3.92 -19.89
N ARG A 445 17.91 -4.16 -21.21
CA ARG A 445 18.54 -5.35 -21.82
C ARG A 445 20.06 -5.21 -21.88
N ARG A 446 20.68 -5.02 -20.72
CA ARG A 446 22.12 -4.91 -20.48
C ARG A 446 22.40 -5.69 -19.19
N THR A 447 23.59 -6.24 -19.00
CA THR A 447 23.99 -6.88 -17.74
C THR A 447 24.61 -5.89 -16.74
N THR A 448 24.73 -4.62 -17.12
CA THR A 448 25.20 -3.55 -16.24
C THR A 448 24.27 -2.36 -16.38
N SER A 449 23.86 -1.76 -15.25
CA SER A 449 23.09 -0.50 -15.26
C SER A 449 24.01 0.68 -15.00
N THR A 450 24.33 1.41 -16.08
CA THR A 450 25.05 2.68 -16.01
C THR A 450 24.26 3.72 -15.21
N GLU A 451 22.93 3.70 -15.31
CA GLU A 451 22.05 4.54 -14.49
C GLU A 451 22.17 4.25 -12.98
N ALA A 452 22.19 2.98 -12.57
CA ALA A 452 22.37 2.64 -11.17
C ALA A 452 23.74 3.10 -10.65
N HIS A 453 24.78 3.03 -11.48
CA HIS A 453 26.11 3.55 -11.14
C HIS A 453 26.11 5.08 -11.03
N ALA A 454 25.49 5.78 -11.98
CA ALA A 454 25.34 7.23 -11.97
C ALA A 454 24.59 7.71 -10.72
N LEU A 455 23.45 7.10 -10.39
CA LEU A 455 22.70 7.46 -9.18
C LEU A 455 23.52 7.19 -7.91
N LYS A 456 24.22 6.05 -7.81
CA LYS A 456 25.10 5.77 -6.65
C LYS A 456 26.19 6.84 -6.50
N PHE A 457 26.84 7.20 -7.60
CA PHE A 457 27.89 8.21 -7.62
C PHE A 457 27.34 9.59 -7.24
N LEU A 458 26.26 10.03 -7.88
CA LEU A 458 25.68 11.34 -7.60
C LEU A 458 25.20 11.45 -6.14
N HIS A 459 24.60 10.40 -5.58
CA HIS A 459 24.25 10.38 -4.15
C HIS A 459 25.47 10.40 -3.24
N SER A 460 26.61 9.84 -3.66
CA SER A 460 27.84 9.86 -2.84
C SER A 460 28.54 11.23 -2.83
N THR A 461 28.26 12.11 -3.81
CA THR A 461 28.78 13.48 -3.81
C THR A 461 28.20 14.36 -2.69
N GLY A 462 27.02 14.00 -2.17
CA GLY A 462 26.29 14.82 -1.20
C GLY A 462 25.64 16.08 -1.78
N LEU A 463 25.68 16.27 -3.11
CA LEU A 463 25.04 17.40 -3.78
C LEU A 463 23.51 17.28 -3.71
N ASN A 464 22.85 18.41 -3.51
CA ASN A 464 21.39 18.48 -3.46
C ASN A 464 20.81 18.51 -4.89
N LEU A 465 20.76 17.35 -5.54
CA LEU A 465 20.22 17.18 -6.88
C LEU A 465 18.81 16.58 -6.84
N PRO A 466 17.88 17.05 -7.70
CA PRO A 466 16.52 16.51 -7.77
C PRO A 466 16.51 15.17 -8.53
N ILE A 467 17.04 14.10 -7.94
CA ILE A 467 17.22 12.80 -8.60
C ILE A 467 16.55 11.64 -7.84
N PRO A 468 16.21 10.52 -8.49
CA PRO A 468 15.71 9.34 -7.81
C PRO A 468 16.71 8.79 -6.81
N ARG A 469 16.22 8.30 -5.66
CA ARG A 469 17.01 7.46 -4.76
C ARG A 469 17.08 6.05 -5.32
N LEU A 470 18.28 5.54 -5.58
CA LEU A 470 18.47 4.13 -5.92
C LEU A 470 18.12 3.26 -4.70
N VAL A 471 17.29 2.25 -4.94
CA VAL A 471 16.86 1.26 -3.93
C VAL A 471 17.58 -0.06 -4.12
N ASP A 472 17.59 -0.58 -5.36
CA ASP A 472 18.32 -1.80 -5.70
C ASP A 472 18.69 -1.82 -7.19
N SER A 473 19.70 -2.62 -7.55
CA SER A 473 20.06 -2.88 -8.94
C SER A 473 20.67 -4.27 -9.05
N PHE A 474 20.16 -5.10 -9.95
CA PHE A 474 20.67 -6.47 -10.13
C PHE A 474 20.41 -7.00 -11.55
N VAL A 475 21.17 -8.03 -11.92
CA VAL A 475 21.17 -8.63 -13.25
C VAL A 475 20.46 -9.97 -13.22
N ARG A 476 19.64 -10.24 -14.23
CA ARG A 476 19.09 -11.57 -14.45
C ARG A 476 18.62 -11.76 -15.89
N ALA A 477 18.91 -12.95 -16.44
CA ALA A 477 18.49 -13.33 -17.78
C ALA A 477 18.89 -12.28 -18.85
N GLY A 478 20.12 -11.76 -18.75
CA GLY A 478 20.64 -10.75 -19.67
C GLY A 478 19.99 -9.36 -19.55
N CYS A 479 19.19 -9.12 -18.51
CA CYS A 479 18.58 -7.81 -18.23
C CYS A 479 19.00 -7.29 -16.86
N THR A 480 19.22 -5.99 -16.76
CA THR A 480 19.40 -5.28 -15.49
C THR A 480 18.08 -4.71 -15.05
N TYR A 481 17.80 -4.88 -13.77
CA TYR A 481 16.62 -4.40 -13.08
C TYR A 481 17.07 -3.31 -12.13
N THR A 482 16.69 -2.05 -12.40
CA THR A 482 17.04 -0.89 -11.58
C THR A 482 15.80 -0.39 -10.85
N ILE A 483 15.83 -0.44 -9.52
CA ILE A 483 14.72 -0.03 -8.65
C ILE A 483 15.09 1.28 -7.99
N MET A 484 14.24 2.29 -8.13
CA MET A 484 14.50 3.64 -7.62
C MET A 484 13.22 4.30 -7.11
N SER A 485 13.33 5.39 -6.34
CA SER A 485 12.17 6.15 -5.90
C SER A 485 11.47 6.84 -7.08
N ARG A 486 10.13 6.86 -7.04
CA ARG A 486 9.31 7.66 -7.93
C ARG A 486 9.40 9.13 -7.52
N LEU A 487 9.71 10.00 -8.48
CA LEU A 487 9.66 11.45 -8.29
C LEU A 487 8.22 11.95 -8.46
N PRO A 488 7.78 12.94 -7.65
CA PRO A 488 6.46 13.56 -7.79
C PRO A 488 6.40 14.43 -9.05
N GLY A 489 5.20 14.79 -9.49
CA GLY A 489 4.99 15.65 -10.65
C GLY A 489 4.72 14.92 -11.97
N VAL A 490 4.72 15.69 -13.06
CA VAL A 490 4.48 15.25 -14.45
C VAL A 490 5.68 15.59 -15.34
N PRO A 491 5.99 14.78 -16.37
CA PRO A 491 7.02 15.14 -17.34
C PRO A 491 6.76 16.50 -17.98
N LEU A 492 7.79 17.34 -18.10
CA LEU A 492 7.72 18.66 -18.72
C LEU A 492 7.16 18.56 -20.15
N LEU A 493 7.52 17.51 -20.88
CA LEU A 493 6.98 17.22 -22.21
C LEU A 493 5.45 17.11 -22.27
N ASN A 494 4.77 16.78 -21.16
CA ASN A 494 3.31 16.66 -21.16
C ASN A 494 2.60 17.98 -20.93
N ILE A 495 3.31 19.00 -20.45
CA ILE A 495 2.73 20.31 -20.10
C ILE A 495 3.33 21.47 -20.90
N TYR A 496 4.41 21.22 -21.67
CA TYR A 496 5.20 22.24 -22.35
C TYR A 496 4.38 23.17 -23.27
N ASP A 497 3.36 22.65 -23.95
CA ASP A 497 2.51 23.39 -24.88
C ASP A 497 1.63 24.45 -24.18
N ASN A 498 1.44 24.33 -22.86
CA ASN A 498 0.49 25.15 -22.09
C ASN A 498 1.17 25.99 -21.00
N MET A 499 2.49 26.18 -21.05
CA MET A 499 3.23 26.94 -20.03
C MET A 499 3.33 28.42 -20.39
N GLU A 500 3.13 29.28 -19.41
CA GLU A 500 3.33 30.73 -19.55
C GLU A 500 4.84 31.08 -19.60
N PRO A 501 5.25 32.16 -20.30
CA PRO A 501 6.66 32.53 -20.46
C PRO A 501 7.45 32.67 -19.16
N GLU A 502 6.82 33.16 -18.09
CA GLU A 502 7.45 33.27 -16.76
C GLU A 502 7.80 31.89 -16.19
N GLN A 503 6.88 30.93 -16.30
CA GLN A 503 7.11 29.55 -15.85
C GLN A 503 8.20 28.86 -16.68
N GLN A 504 8.23 29.12 -17.99
CA GLN A 504 9.28 28.63 -18.88
C GLN A 504 10.66 29.11 -18.43
N GLY A 505 10.80 30.40 -18.10
CA GLY A 505 12.03 30.99 -17.59
C GLY A 505 12.50 30.40 -16.25
N VAL A 506 11.56 30.16 -15.33
CA VAL A 506 11.86 29.48 -14.04
C VAL A 506 12.42 28.08 -14.28
N ILE A 507 11.76 27.27 -15.11
CA ILE A 507 12.22 25.91 -15.40
C ILE A 507 13.60 25.92 -16.07
N CYS A 508 13.84 26.78 -17.06
CA CYS A 508 15.17 26.89 -17.67
C CYS A 508 16.26 27.26 -16.65
N SER A 509 15.96 28.19 -15.74
CA SER A 509 16.90 28.61 -14.70
C SER A 509 17.21 27.48 -13.71
N GLU A 510 16.22 26.66 -13.37
CA GLU A 510 16.41 25.49 -12.48
C GLU A 510 17.19 24.37 -13.18
N VAL A 511 16.95 24.12 -14.47
CA VAL A 511 17.75 23.17 -15.26
C VAL A 511 19.20 23.62 -15.37
N GLU A 512 19.42 24.92 -15.61
CA GLU A 512 20.76 25.52 -15.63
C GLU A 512 21.49 25.32 -14.30
N ALA A 513 20.80 25.50 -13.17
CA ALA A 513 21.37 25.26 -11.85
C ALA A 513 21.78 23.79 -11.65
N VAL A 514 20.97 22.83 -12.12
CA VAL A 514 21.33 21.40 -12.10
C VAL A 514 22.59 21.15 -12.91
N MET A 515 22.66 21.66 -14.16
CA MET A 515 23.82 21.48 -15.04
C MET A 515 25.09 22.05 -14.42
N LYS A 516 25.04 23.29 -13.88
CA LYS A 516 26.19 23.92 -13.22
C LYS A 516 26.67 23.10 -12.02
N THR A 517 25.74 22.59 -11.21
CA THR A 517 26.06 21.72 -10.08
C THR A 517 26.79 20.45 -10.52
N LEU A 518 26.42 19.85 -11.65
CA LEU A 518 27.13 18.69 -12.20
C LEU A 518 28.55 19.04 -12.66
N TRP A 519 28.75 20.22 -13.27
CA TRP A 519 30.05 20.64 -13.78
C TRP A 519 31.06 20.98 -12.67
N GLU A 520 30.60 21.23 -11.44
CA GLU A 520 31.45 21.43 -10.26
C GLU A 520 32.07 20.13 -9.73
N ILE A 521 31.53 18.97 -10.12
CA ILE A 521 32.07 17.68 -9.70
C ILE A 521 33.46 17.52 -10.32
N LYS A 522 34.47 17.30 -9.46
CA LYS A 522 35.84 17.08 -9.93
C LYS A 522 36.05 15.63 -10.36
N GLN A 523 36.70 15.47 -11.50
CA GLN A 523 37.11 14.17 -11.98
C GLN A 523 38.10 13.53 -10.97
N PRO A 524 37.92 12.24 -10.62
CA PRO A 524 38.89 11.50 -9.81
C PRO A 524 40.30 11.52 -10.42
N ALA A 525 41.32 11.54 -9.56
CA ALA A 525 42.70 11.74 -9.98
C ALA A 525 43.25 10.61 -10.87
N ASP A 526 42.75 9.39 -10.70
CA ASP A 526 43.11 8.18 -11.44
C ASP A 526 42.59 8.16 -12.89
N ILE A 527 41.53 8.92 -13.17
CA ILE A 527 40.94 9.05 -14.52
C ILE A 527 41.02 10.48 -15.07
N ALA A 528 41.83 11.35 -14.46
CA ALA A 528 41.96 12.74 -14.86
C ALA A 528 42.37 12.89 -16.34
N GLY A 529 41.60 13.69 -17.09
CA GLY A 529 41.83 13.94 -18.52
C GLY A 529 41.28 12.86 -19.46
N GLN A 530 40.76 11.75 -18.93
CA GLN A 530 40.10 10.71 -19.71
C GLN A 530 38.62 11.01 -19.90
N VAL A 531 38.04 10.60 -21.03
CA VAL A 531 36.60 10.66 -21.27
C VAL A 531 35.98 9.32 -20.88
N MET A 532 35.01 9.36 -19.96
CA MET A 532 34.31 8.19 -19.43
C MET A 532 32.84 8.30 -19.77
N MET A 533 32.42 7.60 -20.83
CA MET A 533 31.03 7.58 -21.29
C MET A 533 30.09 6.72 -20.41
N SER A 534 30.39 6.63 -19.11
CA SER A 534 29.63 5.93 -18.05
C SER A 534 30.25 6.21 -16.67
N ALA A 535 29.41 6.18 -15.63
CA ALA A 535 29.73 6.59 -14.27
C ALA A 535 30.79 5.78 -13.49
N SER A 536 31.04 4.50 -13.83
CA SER A 536 31.79 3.63 -12.91
C SER A 536 33.31 3.66 -13.04
N GLY A 537 33.91 4.09 -14.15
CA GLY A 537 35.39 4.02 -14.30
C GLY A 537 35.96 2.60 -14.41
N ASP A 538 35.30 1.60 -13.82
CA ASP A 538 35.62 0.19 -13.86
C ASP A 538 35.23 -0.39 -15.23
N GLY A 539 36.24 -0.63 -16.07
CA GLY A 539 36.07 -0.99 -17.47
C GLY A 539 35.12 -2.16 -17.72
N LEU A 540 34.00 -1.86 -18.38
CA LEU A 540 33.21 -2.87 -19.10
C LEU A 540 32.46 -2.26 -20.28
N PRO A 541 32.44 -2.97 -21.42
CA PRO A 541 31.25 -3.24 -22.22
C PRO A 541 30.47 -4.49 -21.73
N ASP A 542 29.16 -4.59 -22.02
CA ASP A 542 28.39 -5.87 -22.13
C ASP A 542 27.09 -5.68 -22.99
N PRO A 543 26.81 -6.50 -24.04
CA PRO A 543 26.02 -6.12 -25.22
C PRO A 543 24.58 -6.66 -25.24
N ILE A 544 23.68 -6.02 -26.02
CA ILE A 544 22.75 -6.72 -26.95
C ILE A 544 22.50 -5.86 -28.24
N PHE A 545 23.54 -5.21 -28.80
CA PHE A 545 23.54 -4.22 -29.90
C PHE A 545 23.47 -2.73 -29.48
N PHE A 546 24.44 -1.98 -30.05
CA PHE A 546 24.82 -0.58 -29.83
C PHE A 546 25.45 -0.28 -28.45
N PHE A 547 26.75 0.05 -28.48
CA PHE A 547 27.56 0.80 -27.50
C PHE A 547 28.82 0.14 -26.93
N GLU A 548 29.13 -1.14 -27.12
CA GLU A 548 30.39 -1.69 -26.56
C GLU A 548 31.66 -1.01 -27.10
N GLU A 549 31.69 -0.74 -28.41
CA GLU A 549 32.81 -0.03 -29.03
C GLU A 549 32.86 1.46 -28.61
N HIS A 550 31.75 2.03 -28.13
CA HIS A 550 31.59 3.48 -27.93
C HIS A 550 31.69 3.93 -26.46
N SER A 551 31.75 2.99 -25.52
CA SER A 551 31.97 3.28 -24.10
C SER A 551 33.46 3.36 -23.83
N GLY A 552 33.92 4.50 -23.28
CA GLY A 552 35.31 4.71 -22.89
C GLY A 552 35.86 3.65 -21.90
N PRO A 553 37.12 3.78 -21.43
CA PRO A 553 37.88 5.01 -21.31
C PRO A 553 38.53 5.45 -22.63
N PHE A 554 38.34 6.72 -23.00
CA PHE A 554 39.17 7.36 -24.03
C PHE A 554 40.26 8.19 -23.37
N PRO A 555 41.52 8.12 -23.84
CA PRO A 555 42.65 8.81 -23.20
C PRO A 555 42.59 10.34 -23.32
N SER A 556 41.72 10.88 -24.18
CA SER A 556 41.50 12.32 -24.36
C SER A 556 40.15 12.58 -25.04
N ALA A 557 39.72 13.85 -25.04
CA ALA A 557 38.57 14.31 -25.83
C ALA A 557 38.75 14.02 -27.33
N LEU A 558 39.96 14.19 -27.86
CA LEU A 558 40.25 13.95 -29.28
C LEU A 558 40.08 12.47 -29.65
N ALA A 559 40.57 11.56 -28.80
CA ALA A 559 40.38 10.12 -28.99
C ALA A 559 38.90 9.72 -28.96
N CYS A 560 38.11 10.35 -28.09
CA CYS A 560 36.66 10.17 -28.07
C CYS A 560 36.03 10.65 -29.39
N TYR A 561 36.38 11.85 -29.89
CA TYR A 561 35.87 12.37 -31.15
C TYR A 561 36.25 11.55 -32.38
N ALA A 562 37.50 11.07 -32.45
CA ALA A 562 37.94 10.13 -33.49
C ALA A 562 37.02 8.92 -33.52
N HIS A 563 36.83 8.31 -32.35
CA HIS A 563 35.96 7.16 -32.18
C HIS A 563 34.51 7.42 -32.61
N VAL A 564 33.85 8.47 -32.08
CA VAL A 564 32.43 8.73 -32.38
C VAL A 564 32.20 9.21 -33.81
N SER A 565 33.23 9.73 -34.48
CA SER A 565 33.20 10.03 -35.91
C SER A 565 33.44 8.80 -36.81
N ARG A 566 33.60 7.60 -36.21
CA ARG A 566 33.90 6.33 -36.89
C ARG A 566 35.21 6.38 -37.69
N ARG A 567 36.21 7.08 -37.17
CA ARG A 567 37.56 7.19 -37.73
C ARG A 567 38.59 6.57 -36.77
N THR A 568 39.67 5.99 -37.28
CA THR A 568 40.84 5.70 -36.44
C THR A 568 41.52 7.02 -36.02
N PRO A 569 42.36 7.03 -34.97
CA PRO A 569 43.13 8.22 -34.61
C PRO A 569 43.95 8.77 -35.78
N GLU A 570 44.55 7.91 -36.60
CA GLU A 570 45.35 8.31 -37.77
C GLU A 570 44.50 8.92 -38.88
N GLU A 571 43.32 8.35 -39.14
CA GLU A 571 42.35 8.91 -40.10
C GLU A 571 41.82 10.27 -39.61
N PHE A 572 41.53 10.38 -38.33
CA PHE A 572 41.07 11.64 -37.73
C PHE A 572 42.14 12.73 -37.81
N ASP A 573 43.38 12.38 -37.49
CA ASP A 573 44.52 13.31 -37.53
C ASP A 573 44.81 13.80 -38.97
N GLY A 574 44.57 12.95 -39.98
CA GLY A 574 44.74 13.27 -41.39
C GLY A 574 43.58 14.05 -42.03
N ASP A 575 42.33 13.74 -41.65
CA ASP A 575 41.12 14.29 -42.26
C ASP A 575 40.63 15.61 -41.61
N VAL A 576 40.97 15.84 -40.35
CA VAL A 576 40.44 16.97 -39.57
C VAL A 576 41.49 18.06 -39.41
N ASP A 577 41.14 19.31 -39.72
CA ASP A 577 42.05 20.46 -39.60
C ASP A 577 42.63 20.59 -38.16
N ILE A 578 43.94 20.86 -38.05
CA ILE A 578 44.65 20.98 -36.77
C ILE A 578 44.01 22.02 -35.84
N SER A 579 43.45 23.11 -36.38
CA SER A 579 42.74 24.12 -35.58
C SER A 579 41.46 23.55 -34.95
N VAL A 580 40.73 22.69 -35.67
CA VAL A 580 39.55 21.96 -35.16
C VAL A 580 39.98 20.98 -34.08
N GLN A 581 41.05 20.20 -34.31
CA GLN A 581 41.58 19.25 -33.32
C GLN A 581 41.97 19.96 -32.01
N LYS A 582 42.68 21.10 -32.10
CA LYS A 582 43.08 21.90 -30.92
C LYS A 582 41.89 22.42 -30.14
N THR A 583 40.85 22.88 -30.82
CA THR A 583 39.62 23.34 -30.18
C THR A 583 38.91 22.20 -29.45
N LEU A 584 38.75 21.04 -30.09
CA LEU A 584 38.11 19.87 -29.47
C LEU A 584 38.92 19.33 -28.28
N ALA A 585 40.25 19.36 -28.36
CA ALA A 585 41.13 18.97 -27.26
C ALA A 585 41.08 19.93 -26.06
N ALA A 586 40.67 21.18 -26.27
CA ALA A 586 40.55 22.20 -25.22
C ALA A 586 39.18 22.21 -24.53
N ASP A 587 38.20 21.44 -25.02
CA ASP A 587 36.87 21.36 -24.39
C ASP A 587 36.99 20.68 -23.01
N PRO A 588 36.57 21.33 -21.91
CA PRO A 588 36.68 20.75 -20.58
C PRO A 588 35.86 19.47 -20.45
N ILE A 589 36.46 18.49 -19.76
CA ILE A 589 35.78 17.24 -19.39
C ILE A 589 35.04 17.48 -18.07
N VAL A 590 33.72 17.31 -18.10
CA VAL A 590 32.81 17.55 -16.96
C VAL A 590 31.82 16.40 -16.82
N TRP A 591 31.15 16.32 -15.67
CA TRP A 591 30.04 15.37 -15.51
C TRP A 591 28.81 15.89 -16.26
N VAL A 592 28.25 15.09 -17.16
CA VAL A 592 27.07 15.47 -17.95
C VAL A 592 25.93 14.48 -17.80
N HIS A 593 24.71 14.99 -17.97
CA HIS A 593 23.52 14.17 -18.21
C HIS A 593 23.32 14.04 -19.73
N THR A 594 23.47 12.82 -20.25
CA THR A 594 23.48 12.51 -21.68
C THR A 594 22.14 12.71 -22.39
N ASP A 595 21.02 12.61 -21.66
CA ASP A 595 19.67 12.80 -22.23
C ASP A 595 18.79 13.81 -21.44
N LEU A 596 19.31 15.02 -21.16
CA LEU A 596 18.60 16.04 -20.37
C LEU A 596 17.50 16.76 -21.16
N ARG A 597 16.43 16.04 -21.51
CA ARG A 597 15.31 16.51 -22.35
C ARG A 597 14.02 16.71 -21.55
N MET A 598 13.04 17.42 -22.14
CA MET A 598 11.75 17.69 -21.48
C MET A 598 10.99 16.44 -20.99
N GLN A 599 11.21 15.27 -21.60
CA GLN A 599 10.58 14.01 -21.16
C GLN A 599 11.18 13.46 -19.85
N ASN A 600 12.42 13.83 -19.55
CA ASN A 600 13.19 13.34 -18.41
C ASN A 600 13.19 14.34 -17.24
N ILE A 601 12.56 15.51 -17.42
CA ILE A 601 12.41 16.55 -16.40
C ILE A 601 10.99 16.51 -15.88
N PHE A 602 10.81 16.40 -14.57
CA PHE A 602 9.52 16.34 -13.90
C PHE A 602 9.21 17.67 -13.23
N ILE A 603 7.99 18.13 -13.40
CA ILE A 603 7.48 19.39 -12.86
C ILE A 603 6.40 19.11 -11.82
N ASN A 604 6.52 19.73 -10.65
CA ASN A 604 5.50 19.75 -9.62
C ASN A 604 5.33 21.19 -9.11
N ASP A 605 4.09 21.69 -9.09
CA ASP A 605 3.77 23.05 -8.63
C ASP A 605 4.60 24.16 -9.30
N GLY A 606 4.91 24.00 -10.59
CA GLY A 606 5.66 25.00 -11.38
C GLY A 606 7.18 24.95 -11.24
N HIS A 607 7.72 23.98 -10.49
CA HIS A 607 9.15 23.80 -10.25
C HIS A 607 9.63 22.41 -10.65
N ILE A 608 10.92 22.25 -10.92
CA ILE A 608 11.54 20.95 -11.13
C ILE A 608 11.45 20.13 -9.84
N SER A 609 10.75 19.02 -9.92
CA SER A 609 10.67 18.01 -8.87
C SER A 609 11.59 16.82 -9.10
N GLY A 610 12.15 16.69 -10.30
CA GLY A 610 12.95 15.54 -10.64
C GLY A 610 13.61 15.54 -12.02
N VAL A 611 14.77 14.89 -12.12
CA VAL A 611 15.45 14.53 -13.37
C VAL A 611 15.70 13.02 -13.37
N ILE A 612 15.27 12.33 -14.42
CA ILE A 612 15.36 10.87 -14.56
C ILE A 612 16.19 10.48 -15.80
N ASP A 613 16.42 9.19 -16.00
CA ASP A 613 17.14 8.62 -17.14
C ASP A 613 18.64 8.97 -17.15
N TRP A 614 19.30 8.68 -16.03
CA TRP A 614 20.75 8.88 -15.85
C TRP A 614 21.60 7.81 -16.54
N GLU A 615 21.02 7.10 -17.50
CA GLU A 615 21.70 6.09 -18.28
C GLU A 615 22.83 6.73 -19.09
N ASP A 616 24.00 6.11 -19.04
CA ASP A 616 25.21 6.54 -19.75
C ASP A 616 25.74 7.93 -19.34
N SER A 617 25.22 8.52 -18.26
CA SER A 617 25.78 9.74 -17.66
C SER A 617 27.21 9.48 -17.12
N GLY A 618 28.10 10.46 -17.27
CA GLY A 618 29.51 10.28 -16.95
C GLY A 618 30.37 11.51 -17.27
N TRP A 619 31.67 11.28 -17.50
CA TRP A 619 32.66 12.31 -17.81
C TRP A 619 32.79 12.51 -19.33
N TYR A 620 32.30 13.64 -19.82
CA TYR A 620 32.30 13.96 -21.25
C TYR A 620 32.90 15.35 -21.49
N PRO A 621 33.38 15.64 -22.71
CA PRO A 621 33.58 17.02 -23.14
C PRO A 621 32.28 17.81 -22.97
N LEU A 622 32.33 19.02 -22.42
CA LEU A 622 31.15 19.83 -22.07
C LEU A 622 30.22 20.06 -23.28
N THR A 623 30.75 20.05 -24.49
CA THR A 623 29.97 20.05 -25.73
C THR A 623 28.89 18.97 -25.82
N TRP A 624 29.01 17.82 -25.14
CA TRP A 624 27.94 16.81 -25.10
C TRP A 624 26.68 17.31 -24.42
N GLN A 625 26.82 18.11 -23.36
CA GLN A 625 25.67 18.75 -22.73
C GLN A 625 25.04 19.76 -23.70
N ILE A 626 25.84 20.51 -24.47
CA ILE A 626 25.34 21.45 -25.49
C ILE A 626 24.53 20.71 -26.56
N HIS A 627 25.06 19.58 -27.08
CA HIS A 627 24.34 18.71 -28.02
C HIS A 627 23.02 18.24 -27.43
N ALA A 628 23.01 17.72 -26.20
CA ALA A 628 21.79 17.25 -25.54
C ALA A 628 20.70 18.34 -25.42
N MET A 629 21.10 19.58 -25.13
CA MET A 629 20.16 20.70 -24.98
C MET A 629 19.68 21.29 -26.31
N ARG A 630 20.51 21.26 -27.37
CA ARG A 630 20.22 21.91 -28.67
C ARG A 630 19.71 20.95 -29.76
N TRP A 631 19.72 19.65 -29.52
CA TRP A 631 19.35 18.64 -30.52
C TRP A 631 17.91 18.76 -31.00
N TRP A 632 17.70 18.68 -32.31
CA TRP A 632 16.36 18.63 -32.91
C TRP A 632 15.76 17.23 -32.77
N HIS A 633 14.90 17.01 -31.78
CA HIS A 633 14.17 15.75 -31.59
C HIS A 633 12.80 16.01 -30.98
N ARG A 634 11.88 15.05 -31.09
CA ARG A 634 10.58 15.10 -30.41
C ARG A 634 10.77 15.42 -28.92
N GLY A 635 10.22 16.54 -28.47
CA GLY A 635 10.28 17.00 -27.08
C GLY A 635 11.43 17.95 -26.75
N CYS A 636 12.11 18.51 -27.74
CA CYS A 636 13.09 19.60 -27.59
C CYS A 636 12.82 20.69 -28.64
N ASN A 637 11.56 21.14 -28.75
CA ASN A 637 11.10 22.09 -29.77
C ASN A 637 10.67 23.41 -29.12
N GLY A 638 10.37 24.43 -29.94
CA GLY A 638 9.75 25.66 -29.44
C GLY A 638 10.66 26.44 -28.49
N TRP A 639 10.07 26.98 -27.41
CA TRP A 639 10.76 27.85 -26.44
C TRP A 639 11.95 27.16 -25.75
N TRP A 640 11.86 25.86 -25.47
CA TRP A 640 12.95 25.10 -24.85
C TRP A 640 14.21 25.20 -25.70
N ARG A 641 14.09 24.87 -27.00
CA ARG A 641 15.21 24.95 -27.92
C ARG A 641 15.64 26.38 -28.18
N GLY A 642 14.69 27.30 -28.34
CA GLY A 642 14.99 28.73 -28.49
C GLY A 642 15.88 29.22 -27.34
N TYR A 643 15.54 28.87 -26.09
CA TYR A 643 16.33 29.24 -24.94
C TYR A 643 17.76 28.68 -25.02
N TRP A 644 17.92 27.37 -25.24
CA TRP A 644 19.25 26.76 -25.22
C TRP A 644 20.10 27.09 -26.45
N SER A 645 19.50 27.38 -27.60
CA SER A 645 20.20 27.75 -28.85
C SER A 645 20.49 29.24 -28.94
N ASP A 646 19.53 30.09 -28.59
CA ASP A 646 19.55 31.51 -28.94
C ASP A 646 19.79 32.40 -27.71
N ASP A 647 19.27 32.05 -26.54
CA ASP A 647 19.31 32.90 -25.34
C ASP A 647 20.45 32.54 -24.37
N TYR A 648 20.65 31.26 -24.09
CA TYR A 648 21.69 30.77 -23.19
C TYR A 648 23.05 30.64 -23.90
N ARG A 649 24.14 31.01 -23.22
CA ARG A 649 25.51 30.89 -23.71
C ARG A 649 26.34 30.02 -22.78
N PHE A 650 26.83 28.92 -23.33
CA PHE A 650 27.79 28.04 -22.66
C PHE A 650 29.18 28.72 -22.62
N PRO A 651 30.16 28.18 -21.87
CA PRO A 651 31.52 28.70 -21.87
C PRO A 651 32.06 28.87 -23.31
N PRO A 652 32.69 30.02 -23.66
CA PRO A 652 33.07 30.32 -25.04
C PRO A 652 33.93 29.25 -25.71
N VAL A 653 34.81 28.60 -24.94
CA VAL A 653 35.65 27.49 -25.42
C VAL A 653 34.81 26.30 -25.88
N SER A 654 33.75 25.96 -25.13
CA SER A 654 32.85 24.85 -25.43
C SER A 654 31.84 25.19 -26.52
N GLU A 655 31.40 26.44 -26.65
CA GLU A 655 30.62 26.90 -27.81
C GLU A 655 31.43 26.74 -29.11
N HIS A 656 32.70 27.17 -29.10
CA HIS A 656 33.57 27.01 -30.26
C HIS A 656 33.85 25.53 -30.57
N ALA A 657 34.02 24.71 -29.53
CA ALA A 657 34.16 23.27 -29.67
C ALA A 657 32.87 22.60 -30.19
N TYR A 658 31.69 23.09 -29.84
CA TYR A 658 30.43 22.61 -30.38
C TYR A 658 30.36 22.83 -31.90
N ASP A 659 30.65 24.05 -32.37
CA ASP A 659 30.68 24.36 -33.81
C ASP A 659 31.70 23.50 -34.59
N CYS A 660 32.86 23.26 -33.98
CA CYS A 660 33.88 22.36 -34.52
C CYS A 660 33.40 20.91 -34.56
N SER A 661 32.75 20.44 -33.49
CA SER A 661 32.25 19.07 -33.39
C SER A 661 31.17 18.77 -34.43
N CYS A 662 30.32 19.74 -34.77
CA CYS A 662 29.30 19.60 -35.83
C CYS A 662 29.90 19.36 -37.22
N LYS A 663 31.15 19.78 -37.47
CA LYS A 663 31.85 19.51 -38.74
C LYS A 663 32.47 18.11 -38.79
N VAL A 664 32.72 17.53 -37.62
CA VAL A 664 33.41 16.26 -37.44
C VAL A 664 32.43 15.10 -37.30
N LEU A 665 31.33 15.32 -36.58
CA LEU A 665 30.24 14.37 -36.43
C LEU A 665 29.43 14.33 -37.72
N THR A 666 29.65 13.30 -38.55
CA THR A 666 28.82 13.04 -39.73
C THR A 666 27.45 12.56 -39.28
N TYR A 667 26.54 13.50 -39.00
CA TYR A 667 25.11 13.18 -38.97
C TYR A 667 24.66 12.94 -40.41
N SER A 668 24.59 11.67 -40.80
CA SER A 668 23.67 11.26 -41.86
C SER A 668 22.27 11.70 -41.45
N VAL A 669 21.84 12.83 -41.99
CA VAL A 669 20.44 13.27 -41.96
C VAL A 669 19.63 12.20 -42.69
N VAL A 670 18.87 11.40 -41.94
CA VAL A 670 17.73 10.63 -42.44
C VAL A 670 16.55 10.90 -41.52
#